data_AF-A0A0M4H3G6-F1
#
_entry.id   AF-A0A0M4H3G6-F1
#
_cell.length_a   1.000
_cell.length_b   1.000
_cell.length_c   1.000
_cell.angle_alpha   90.00
_cell.angle_beta   90.00
_cell.angle_gamma   90.00
#
_symmetry.space_group_name_H-M   'P 1'
#
loop_
_entity.id
_entity.type
_entity.pdbx_description
1 polymer ?
#
loop_
_entity_poly.entity_id
_entity_poly.type
_entity_poly.pdbx_seq_one_letter_code
_entity_poly.pdbx_strand_id
1 'polypeptide(L)'
;MSWLVEVKRQVAGSGFRTDLDLTSEMTFAEQNALNQISKGFTQLSVDMYMQPQALHSTTFVFDNKTGRWGAVVVGSGGDYGETGAIQTALAPEGLSLVDVARWVLGALSHRPLLSPEVFSGDGKGLIARDSTSRVDPGALAQTLAIMLRMNQEHRYTLLDVPGAQDEQALMALMRAVPEDLARLVRWSTAYPHSDRNRNNKIVTCLWPNELAQRHPDEYKSAMSRVSPMPVVEVPRSLGWYAQLICQGPTATDTRQKAEKEYKARLNFIDPNASQWEQGTMMWREVLEDLRPLADDELVGVLDSEAPSSVFKRWDEDATLRLLDLQPGCLNQLLTHPHREVHDSAWRVVFQESFYHYLVDLQVEAVRTGQPAPSELAGSKLREGLVTDVLRTVAMQTPASEWGPRAEHWLRSLGLDPREYEDSLPMWQEKIINRFKHNPARVEELLSYARTSPDGAETLIKAVQRVPESLEFLLPQLWREQVAGVTWEELLDNTLQSKSTPGRVIEILKLIDNATPPNSGLVPSTRSAQSQTRERGAYDAVPRDSAPIELRREIVARLIERISPHVREETANALFAFEHALPLPSERLISKTPAVREEPSFVPARLQRQTRRRTEHRPSSAPNEEQTRHSFSSENSVWPLWASIGLNAILLFMVVFLFLSS
;
A
#
# COMPACT_ATOMS: atom_id res chain seq x y z
N MET A 1 27.47 40.92 7.74
CA MET A 1 26.65 42.15 7.84
C MET A 1 26.34 42.36 9.31
N SER A 2 26.39 43.59 9.80
CA SER A 2 26.13 43.94 11.20
C SER A 2 24.68 44.36 11.41
N TRP A 3 24.23 44.29 12.67
CA TRP A 3 23.07 45.04 13.13
C TRP A 3 23.43 46.53 13.20
N LEU A 4 22.43 47.40 13.05
CA LEU A 4 22.57 48.84 13.29
C LEU A 4 21.62 49.24 14.41
N VAL A 5 22.11 50.02 15.38
CA VAL A 5 21.34 50.47 16.54
C VAL A 5 21.39 52.00 16.61
N GLU A 6 20.26 52.63 16.91
CA GLU A 6 20.15 54.03 17.28
C GLU A 6 19.46 54.14 18.65
N VAL A 7 20.10 54.80 19.61
CA VAL A 7 19.50 55.07 20.93
C VAL A 7 19.23 56.57 21.07
N LYS A 8 17.97 56.92 21.35
CA LYS A 8 17.52 58.29 21.62
C LYS A 8 17.02 58.39 23.06
N ARG A 9 17.76 59.10 23.91
CA ARG A 9 17.37 59.43 25.28
C ARG A 9 16.80 60.85 25.31
N GLN A 10 15.73 61.10 26.08
CA GLN A 10 15.26 62.47 26.28
C GLN A 10 16.06 63.11 27.41
N VAL A 11 16.81 64.17 27.12
CA VAL A 11 17.54 64.94 28.13
C VAL A 11 16.64 66.02 28.70
N ALA A 12 16.52 66.09 30.02
CA ALA A 12 15.71 67.08 30.73
C ALA A 12 15.98 68.51 30.20
N GLY A 13 14.91 69.24 29.89
CA GLY A 13 14.98 70.61 29.35
C GLY A 13 15.56 70.76 27.93
N SER A 14 16.05 69.70 27.27
CA SER A 14 16.65 69.82 25.92
C SER A 14 16.20 68.79 24.87
N GLY A 15 15.21 67.95 25.20
CA GLY A 15 14.55 67.05 24.26
C GLY A 15 15.34 65.78 23.95
N PHE A 16 14.92 65.04 22.91
CA PHE A 16 15.61 63.83 22.48
C PHE A 16 16.98 64.14 21.91
N ARG A 17 18.00 63.42 22.38
CA ARG A 17 19.35 63.40 21.82
C ARG A 17 19.74 61.96 21.51
N THR A 18 20.44 61.78 20.40
CA THR A 18 21.09 60.51 20.08
C THR A 18 22.22 60.27 21.08
N ASP A 19 22.23 59.09 21.69
CA ASP A 19 23.30 58.63 22.55
C ASP A 19 24.41 58.03 21.68
N LEU A 20 25.55 58.70 21.60
CA LEU A 20 26.64 58.33 20.70
C LEU A 20 27.40 57.09 21.16
N ASP A 21 27.37 56.77 22.46
CA ASP A 21 28.08 55.61 23.02
C ASP A 21 27.29 54.31 22.81
N LEU A 22 26.01 54.40 22.41
CA LEU A 22 25.11 53.27 22.17
C LEU A 22 24.56 53.22 20.72
N THR A 23 25.00 54.13 19.85
CA THR A 23 24.52 54.26 18.46
C THR A 23 25.59 53.84 17.47
N SER A 24 25.23 53.01 16.48
CA SER A 24 26.14 52.58 15.41
C SER A 24 26.57 53.74 14.51
N GLU A 25 27.81 53.70 14.02
CA GLU A 25 28.15 54.40 12.77
C GLU A 25 27.28 53.84 11.63
N MET A 26 26.66 54.73 10.85
CA MET A 26 25.67 54.36 9.84
C MET A 26 25.62 55.39 8.70
N THR A 27 25.21 54.96 7.50
CA THR A 27 25.03 55.87 6.37
C THR A 27 23.75 56.70 6.50
N PHE A 28 23.66 57.80 5.73
CA PHE A 28 22.43 58.59 5.63
C PHE A 28 21.21 57.77 5.18
N ALA A 29 21.39 56.70 4.38
CA ALA A 29 20.30 55.82 3.97
C ALA A 29 19.76 54.98 5.14
N GLU A 30 20.66 54.39 5.93
CA GLU A 30 20.31 53.55 7.09
C GLU A 30 19.74 54.39 8.23
N GLN A 31 20.33 55.57 8.50
CA GLN A 31 19.78 56.56 9.42
C GLN A 31 18.37 56.99 9.03
N ASN A 32 18.06 57.10 7.72
CA ASN A 32 16.71 57.37 7.25
C ASN A 32 15.77 56.16 7.42
N ALA A 33 16.24 54.92 7.26
CA ALA A 33 15.44 53.73 7.50
C ALA A 33 15.04 53.61 8.98
N LEU A 34 16.01 53.76 9.89
CA LEU A 34 15.77 53.78 11.34
C LEU A 34 14.77 54.89 11.73
N ASN A 35 14.92 56.10 11.19
CA ASN A 35 13.97 57.20 11.40
C ASN A 35 12.58 56.99 10.78
N GLN A 36 12.40 56.06 9.82
CA GLN A 36 11.08 55.67 9.29
C GLN A 36 10.45 54.56 10.13
N ILE A 37 11.26 53.61 10.63
CA ILE A 37 10.81 52.51 11.49
C ILE A 37 10.36 53.04 12.86
N SER A 38 11.15 53.92 13.46
CA SER A 38 10.81 54.61 14.72
C SER A 38 9.72 55.68 14.55
N LYS A 39 9.25 55.95 13.33
CA LYS A 39 8.37 57.09 13.04
C LYS A 39 7.01 56.94 13.70
N GLY A 40 6.76 57.84 14.64
CA GLY A 40 5.51 57.95 15.38
C GLY A 40 5.59 57.34 16.78
N PHE A 41 6.50 56.42 17.06
CA PHE A 41 6.64 55.83 18.40
C PHE A 41 6.85 56.94 19.44
N THR A 42 6.01 56.90 20.47
CA THR A 42 5.95 57.87 21.55
C THR A 42 6.54 57.28 22.82
N GLN A 43 7.29 58.09 23.55
CA GLN A 43 7.90 57.70 24.82
C GLN A 43 6.84 57.54 25.92
N LEU A 44 7.04 56.56 26.80
CA LEU A 44 6.24 56.34 28.00
C LEU A 44 6.77 57.25 29.13
N SER A 45 5.89 58.07 29.70
CA SER A 45 6.28 59.11 30.67
C SER A 45 6.44 58.56 32.10
N VAL A 46 7.35 59.11 32.92
CA VAL A 46 7.68 58.55 34.24
C VAL A 46 7.80 59.64 35.29
N ASP A 47 7.17 59.45 36.45
CA ASP A 47 7.55 60.14 37.69
C ASP A 47 8.74 59.42 38.33
N MET A 48 9.86 60.12 38.45
CA MET A 48 11.14 59.58 38.91
C MET A 48 11.34 59.62 40.43
N TYR A 49 10.40 60.17 41.21
CA TYR A 49 10.53 60.29 42.67
C TYR A 49 10.85 58.96 43.37
N MET A 50 10.45 57.82 42.79
CA MET A 50 10.61 56.47 43.35
C MET A 50 11.71 55.61 42.69
N GLN A 51 12.57 56.17 41.83
CA GLN A 51 13.60 55.43 41.05
C GLN A 51 13.10 54.10 40.44
N PRO A 52 12.03 54.12 39.63
CA PRO A 52 11.33 52.91 39.20
C PRO A 52 12.19 51.99 38.32
N GLN A 53 12.05 50.67 38.51
CA GLN A 53 12.72 49.62 37.73
C GLN A 53 12.54 49.83 36.21
N ALA A 54 13.59 49.57 35.42
CA ALA A 54 13.54 49.62 33.96
C ALA A 54 12.47 48.63 33.41
N LEU A 55 11.45 49.18 32.73
CA LEU A 55 10.44 48.42 31.99
C LEU A 55 10.42 48.89 30.53
N HIS A 56 10.06 48.02 29.60
CA HIS A 56 10.02 48.35 28.18
C HIS A 56 8.90 47.64 27.41
N SER A 57 8.61 48.18 26.24
CA SER A 57 7.82 47.54 25.18
C SER A 57 8.66 47.43 23.92
N THR A 58 8.65 46.26 23.27
CA THR A 58 9.36 46.02 22.02
C THR A 58 8.35 45.84 20.89
N THR A 59 8.56 46.51 19.75
CA THR A 59 7.70 46.40 18.57
C THR A 59 8.52 46.15 17.30
N PHE A 60 8.25 45.04 16.63
CA PHE A 60 8.88 44.64 15.37
C PHE A 60 8.09 45.18 14.17
N VAL A 61 8.82 45.72 13.19
CA VAL A 61 8.28 46.37 12.00
C VAL A 61 9.18 46.03 10.81
N PHE A 62 8.60 45.55 9.71
CA PHE A 62 9.34 45.37 8.46
C PHE A 62 9.36 46.69 7.66
N ASP A 63 10.51 47.05 7.11
CA ASP A 63 10.64 48.19 6.20
C ASP A 63 10.76 47.73 4.75
N ASN A 64 9.68 47.94 3.99
CA ASN A 64 9.61 47.62 2.55
C ASN A 64 10.63 48.40 1.69
N LYS A 65 11.34 49.41 2.21
CA LYS A 65 12.36 50.15 1.45
C LYS A 65 13.74 49.50 1.53
N THR A 66 14.11 48.96 2.69
CA THR A 66 15.38 48.24 2.89
C THR A 66 15.24 46.73 2.77
N GLY A 67 14.01 46.19 2.77
CA GLY A 67 13.76 44.75 2.77
C GLY A 67 14.15 44.07 4.08
N ARG A 68 14.21 44.82 5.18
CA ARG A 68 14.78 44.40 6.47
C ARG A 68 13.77 44.59 7.60
N TRP A 69 13.87 43.72 8.59
CA TRP A 69 13.18 43.84 9.87
C TRP A 69 13.89 44.85 10.78
N GLY A 70 13.12 45.67 11.46
CA GLY A 70 13.58 46.49 12.58
C GLY A 70 12.78 46.24 13.85
N ALA A 71 13.36 46.62 14.98
CA ALA A 71 12.74 46.55 16.29
C ALA A 71 12.84 47.92 17.00
N VAL A 72 11.71 48.42 17.49
CA VAL A 72 11.63 49.65 18.29
C VAL A 72 11.38 49.26 19.74
N VAL A 73 12.30 49.61 20.64
CA VAL A 73 12.16 49.43 22.09
C VAL A 73 11.87 50.79 22.71
N VAL A 74 10.70 50.93 23.33
CA VAL A 74 10.37 52.10 24.16
C VAL A 74 10.54 51.70 25.62
N GLY A 75 11.49 52.32 26.30
CA GLY A 75 11.89 52.00 27.68
C GLY A 75 11.58 53.14 28.65
N SER A 76 11.22 52.78 29.89
CA SER A 76 10.81 53.70 30.96
C SER A 76 11.44 53.32 32.31
N GLY A 77 12.00 54.29 33.04
CA GLY A 77 12.66 54.08 34.34
C GLY A 77 14.02 53.36 34.27
N GLY A 78 14.71 53.31 35.41
CA GLY A 78 16.02 52.67 35.56
C GLY A 78 17.04 53.14 34.53
N ASP A 79 17.72 52.19 33.88
CA ASP A 79 18.78 52.43 32.88
C ASP A 79 18.30 53.19 31.62
N TYR A 80 16.98 53.30 31.41
CA TYR A 80 16.41 54.15 30.36
C TYR A 80 16.46 55.64 30.70
N GLY A 81 16.74 56.01 31.96
CA GLY A 81 16.90 57.39 32.42
C GLY A 81 15.59 58.05 32.88
N GLU A 82 15.71 59.30 33.35
CA GLU A 82 14.64 60.05 34.04
C GLU A 82 13.36 60.27 33.21
N THR A 83 13.50 60.18 31.90
CA THR A 83 12.49 60.43 30.88
C THR A 83 12.19 59.16 30.05
N GLY A 84 13.00 58.12 30.22
CA GLY A 84 13.04 56.95 29.35
C GLY A 84 13.90 57.10 28.10
N ALA A 85 13.87 56.06 27.25
CA ALA A 85 14.58 56.02 25.97
C ALA A 85 13.72 55.39 24.86
N ILE A 86 14.01 55.75 23.61
CA ILE A 86 13.56 55.02 22.42
C ILE A 86 14.81 54.47 21.72
N GLN A 87 14.86 53.16 21.53
CA GLN A 87 15.94 52.45 20.86
C GLN A 87 15.40 51.85 19.56
N THR A 88 16.13 51.95 18.47
CA THR A 88 15.74 51.39 17.17
C THR A 88 16.88 50.52 16.65
N ALA A 89 16.62 49.23 16.48
CA ALA A 89 17.54 48.30 15.83
C ALA A 89 17.06 47.99 14.41
N LEU A 90 17.98 47.91 13.45
CA LEU A 90 17.76 47.38 12.10
C LEU A 90 18.58 46.11 11.93
N ALA A 91 17.92 45.04 11.51
CA ALA A 91 18.53 43.74 11.33
C ALA A 91 19.39 43.65 10.05
N PRO A 92 20.40 42.76 10.03
CA PRO A 92 21.01 42.27 8.80
C PRO A 92 19.98 41.79 7.77
N GLU A 93 20.36 41.90 6.50
CA GLU A 93 19.53 41.43 5.38
C GLU A 93 19.33 39.91 5.39
N GLY A 94 18.12 39.46 5.08
CA GLY A 94 17.77 38.04 5.00
C GLY A 94 17.42 37.34 6.32
N LEU A 95 17.46 38.01 7.48
CA LEU A 95 16.92 37.44 8.72
C LEU A 95 15.39 37.44 8.73
N SER A 96 14.78 36.37 9.26
CA SER A 96 13.32 36.30 9.44
C SER A 96 12.86 37.06 10.68
N LEU A 97 11.54 37.33 10.78
CA LEU A 97 10.95 37.91 11.98
C LEU A 97 11.30 37.12 13.26
N VAL A 98 11.21 35.79 13.19
CA VAL A 98 11.45 34.90 14.33
C VAL A 98 12.91 34.98 14.79
N ASP A 99 13.85 35.12 13.84
CA ASP A 99 15.26 35.32 14.18
C ASP A 99 15.47 36.67 14.85
N VAL A 100 14.93 37.75 14.26
CA VAL A 100 15.09 39.11 14.78
C VAL A 100 14.47 39.26 16.17
N ALA A 101 13.31 38.67 16.41
CA ALA A 101 12.69 38.64 17.74
C ALA A 101 13.52 37.82 18.75
N ARG A 102 14.03 36.66 18.36
CA ARG A 102 14.91 35.82 19.22
C ARG A 102 16.16 36.56 19.67
N TRP A 103 16.81 37.30 18.77
CA TRP A 103 18.01 38.12 19.06
C TRP A 103 17.68 39.33 19.94
N VAL A 104 16.63 40.10 19.62
CA VAL A 104 16.30 41.34 20.34
C VAL A 104 15.74 41.05 21.74
N LEU A 105 14.79 40.12 21.88
CA LEU A 105 14.22 39.77 23.19
C LEU A 105 15.26 39.08 24.08
N GLY A 106 16.13 38.25 23.50
CA GLY A 106 17.24 37.62 24.23
C GLY A 106 18.35 38.60 24.64
N ALA A 107 18.59 39.66 23.85
CA ALA A 107 19.43 40.79 24.28
C ALA A 107 18.79 41.54 25.47
N LEU A 108 17.52 41.90 25.35
CA LEU A 108 16.77 42.63 26.38
C LEU A 108 16.61 41.85 27.69
N SER A 109 16.58 40.51 27.61
CA SER A 109 16.61 39.59 28.77
C SER A 109 17.90 39.69 29.60
N HIS A 110 18.99 40.18 29.02
CA HIS A 110 20.30 40.32 29.69
C HIS A 110 20.66 41.76 30.05
N ARG A 111 20.25 42.74 29.23
CA ARG A 111 20.44 44.18 29.47
C ARG A 111 19.28 44.98 28.89
N PRO A 112 18.72 45.99 29.60
CA PRO A 112 17.62 46.80 29.06
C PRO A 112 18.02 47.65 27.84
N LEU A 113 19.31 48.00 27.73
CA LEU A 113 19.83 48.81 26.62
C LEU A 113 20.40 47.93 25.51
N LEU A 114 20.00 48.22 24.28
CA LEU A 114 20.58 47.70 23.05
C LEU A 114 21.82 48.53 22.69
N SER A 115 22.87 47.89 22.19
CA SER A 115 24.05 48.56 21.65
C SER A 115 24.72 47.71 20.56
N PRO A 116 25.65 48.27 19.77
CA PRO A 116 26.35 47.52 18.72
C PRO A 116 27.12 46.31 19.27
N GLU A 117 27.70 46.43 20.45
CA GLU A 117 28.50 45.38 21.12
C GLU A 117 27.62 44.21 21.60
N VAL A 118 26.36 44.49 21.94
CA VAL A 118 25.39 43.43 22.26
C VAL A 118 25.10 42.56 21.02
N PHE A 119 25.20 43.11 19.81
CA PHE A 119 24.95 42.37 18.56
C PHE A 119 26.22 41.89 17.83
N SER A 120 27.43 42.12 18.36
CA SER A 120 28.69 41.82 17.65
C SER A 120 29.24 40.39 17.88
N GLY A 121 28.56 39.56 18.67
CA GLY A 121 28.95 38.17 18.95
C GLY A 121 28.34 37.13 18.00
N ASP A 122 28.60 35.84 18.26
CA ASP A 122 28.03 34.73 17.47
C ASP A 122 26.56 34.39 17.79
N GLY A 123 25.89 35.22 18.58
CA GLY A 123 24.49 35.12 18.96
C GLY A 123 24.16 34.07 20.03
N LYS A 124 25.03 33.10 20.31
CA LYS A 124 24.66 31.92 21.13
C LYS A 124 24.24 32.24 22.56
N GLY A 125 24.83 33.27 23.17
CA GLY A 125 24.45 33.76 24.50
C GLY A 125 23.24 34.70 24.52
N LEU A 126 22.76 35.15 23.36
CA LEU A 126 21.74 36.19 23.19
C LEU A 126 20.44 35.64 22.61
N ILE A 127 20.35 34.32 22.44
CA ILE A 127 19.17 33.63 21.96
C ILE A 127 18.17 33.48 23.11
N ALA A 128 17.00 34.12 22.97
CA ALA A 128 15.86 33.88 23.84
C ALA A 128 15.50 32.38 23.88
N ARG A 129 14.96 31.89 25.00
CA ARG A 129 14.55 30.48 25.10
C ARG A 129 13.37 30.20 24.17
N ASP A 130 13.69 29.61 23.02
CA ASP A 130 12.81 29.32 21.87
C ASP A 130 11.66 28.31 22.16
N SER A 131 11.38 27.98 23.43
CA SER A 131 10.48 26.90 23.83
C SER A 131 9.01 27.33 23.83
N THR A 132 8.24 26.81 22.86
CA THR A 132 6.80 27.04 22.71
C THR A 132 5.95 26.02 23.47
N SER A 133 6.55 25.08 24.20
CA SER A 133 5.85 23.96 24.87
C SER A 133 4.99 24.35 26.07
N ARG A 134 4.96 25.63 26.46
CA ARG A 134 4.09 26.20 27.49
C ARG A 134 2.95 27.06 26.94
N VAL A 135 2.89 27.22 25.61
CA VAL A 135 1.85 27.98 24.92
C VAL A 135 0.67 27.05 24.71
N ASP A 136 -0.53 27.42 25.17
CA ASP A 136 -1.73 26.63 24.92
C ASP A 136 -2.07 26.61 23.41
N PRO A 137 -2.15 25.42 22.77
CA PRO A 137 -2.50 25.31 21.36
C PRO A 137 -3.88 25.89 21.02
N GLY A 138 -4.85 25.82 21.94
CA GLY A 138 -6.20 26.33 21.73
C GLY A 138 -6.22 27.85 21.61
N ALA A 139 -5.64 28.54 22.59
CA ALA A 139 -5.49 30.00 22.59
C ALA A 139 -4.60 30.50 21.44
N LEU A 140 -3.54 29.76 21.07
CA LEU A 140 -2.73 30.08 19.90
C LEU A 140 -3.53 29.96 18.59
N ALA A 141 -4.30 28.87 18.42
CA ALA A 141 -5.16 28.68 17.25
C ALA A 141 -6.29 29.72 17.20
N GLN A 142 -6.86 30.09 18.34
CA GLN A 142 -7.88 31.13 18.48
C GLN A 142 -7.32 32.49 18.06
N THR A 143 -6.14 32.86 18.55
CA THR A 143 -5.46 34.11 18.19
C THR A 143 -5.08 34.12 16.70
N LEU A 144 -4.58 33.01 16.16
CA LEU A 144 -4.29 32.87 14.73
C LEU A 144 -5.55 32.98 13.86
N ALA A 145 -6.67 32.39 14.28
CA ALA A 145 -7.96 32.49 13.60
C ALA A 145 -8.52 33.93 13.60
N ILE A 146 -8.35 34.67 14.70
CA ILE A 146 -8.71 36.10 14.79
C ILE A 146 -7.77 36.94 13.90
N MET A 147 -6.46 36.73 14.02
CA MET A 147 -5.43 37.41 13.24
C MET A 147 -5.70 37.30 11.74
N LEU A 148 -5.91 36.08 11.24
CA LEU A 148 -6.17 35.80 9.81
C LEU A 148 -7.53 36.35 9.31
N ARG A 149 -8.42 36.81 10.20
CA ARG A 149 -9.69 37.51 9.88
C ARG A 149 -9.59 39.04 9.97
N MET A 150 -8.46 39.63 10.38
CA MET A 150 -8.29 41.09 10.41
C MET A 150 -8.51 41.72 9.02
N ASN A 151 -9.13 42.90 8.96
CA ASN A 151 -9.42 43.63 7.71
C ASN A 151 -9.02 45.13 7.84
N GLN A 152 -9.70 46.06 7.15
CA GLN A 152 -9.43 47.51 7.31
C GLN A 152 -10.07 48.13 8.56
N GLU A 153 -11.12 47.52 9.09
CA GLU A 153 -11.85 47.98 10.28
C GLU A 153 -11.26 47.34 11.54
N HIS A 154 -11.11 46.02 11.51
CA HIS A 154 -10.58 45.18 12.58
C HIS A 154 -9.09 44.94 12.34
N ARG A 155 -8.25 45.89 12.80
CA ARG A 155 -6.80 45.94 12.51
C ARG A 155 -5.89 45.47 13.64
N TYR A 156 -6.46 45.21 14.82
CA TYR A 156 -5.75 44.88 16.04
C TYR A 156 -6.14 43.47 16.47
N THR A 157 -5.14 42.64 16.81
CA THR A 157 -5.36 41.36 17.50
C THR A 157 -4.60 41.39 18.83
N LEU A 158 -5.30 41.08 19.91
CA LEU A 158 -4.71 40.83 21.21
C LEU A 158 -4.32 39.35 21.28
N LEU A 159 -3.07 39.09 21.65
CA LEU A 159 -2.58 37.78 22.03
C LEU A 159 -2.74 37.66 23.55
N ASP A 160 -3.67 36.79 23.94
CA ASP A 160 -3.93 36.39 25.32
C ASP A 160 -3.85 34.87 25.37
N VAL A 161 -2.75 34.34 25.92
CA VAL A 161 -2.48 32.90 26.03
C VAL A 161 -2.22 32.56 27.50
N PRO A 162 -3.22 31.99 28.21
CA PRO A 162 -3.08 31.64 29.61
C PRO A 162 -1.90 30.71 29.89
N GLY A 163 -1.10 31.03 30.92
CA GLY A 163 -0.02 30.18 31.43
C GLY A 163 1.34 30.29 30.70
N ALA A 164 1.40 30.94 29.54
CA ALA A 164 2.66 31.29 28.88
C ALA A 164 3.23 32.61 29.42
N GLN A 165 4.51 32.88 29.15
CA GLN A 165 4.99 34.27 29.14
C GLN A 165 4.61 34.91 27.81
N ASP A 166 4.19 36.17 27.81
CA ASP A 166 3.75 36.91 26.62
C ASP A 166 4.73 36.79 25.45
N GLU A 167 6.02 36.92 25.70
CA GLU A 167 7.08 36.76 24.69
C GLU A 167 7.15 35.35 24.09
N GLN A 168 6.89 34.29 24.87
CA GLN A 168 6.87 32.91 24.38
C GLN A 168 5.65 32.64 23.50
N ALA A 169 4.49 33.19 23.88
CA ALA A 169 3.29 33.15 23.07
C ALA A 169 3.46 33.95 21.77
N LEU A 170 4.11 35.12 21.83
CA LEU A 170 4.39 35.97 20.67
C LEU A 170 5.32 35.26 19.69
N MET A 171 6.40 34.66 20.20
CA MET A 171 7.32 33.82 19.41
C MET A 171 6.62 32.59 18.79
N ALA A 172 5.63 31.99 19.46
CA ALA A 172 4.82 30.93 18.87
C ALA A 172 3.97 31.43 17.69
N LEU A 173 3.27 32.55 17.86
CA LEU A 173 2.43 33.12 16.82
C LEU A 173 3.24 33.64 15.62
N MET A 174 4.42 34.22 15.86
CA MET A 174 5.38 34.59 14.81
C MET A 174 5.84 33.39 13.98
N ARG A 175 6.00 32.19 14.58
CA ARG A 175 6.31 30.95 13.85
C ARG A 175 5.11 30.32 13.17
N ALA A 176 3.90 30.64 13.61
CA ALA A 176 2.65 30.11 13.04
C ALA A 176 2.18 30.87 11.78
N VAL A 177 2.91 31.91 11.37
CA VAL A 177 2.57 32.79 10.26
C VAL A 177 3.75 32.82 9.26
N PRO A 178 3.51 32.63 7.94
CA PRO A 178 4.58 32.69 6.95
C PRO A 178 5.17 34.10 6.92
N GLU A 179 6.49 34.18 6.80
CA GLU A 179 7.29 35.43 6.77
C GLU A 179 6.65 36.53 5.88
N ASP A 180 6.09 36.15 4.73
CA ASP A 180 5.43 37.05 3.77
C ASP A 180 4.14 37.71 4.30
N LEU A 181 3.34 37.00 5.12
CA LEU A 181 2.24 37.62 5.88
C LEU A 181 2.76 38.38 7.09
N ALA A 182 3.81 37.87 7.75
CA ALA A 182 4.34 38.47 8.96
C ALA A 182 4.83 39.91 8.70
N ARG A 183 5.43 40.18 7.53
CA ARG A 183 5.85 41.51 7.05
C ARG A 183 4.73 42.54 6.94
N LEU A 184 3.48 42.11 6.73
CA LEU A 184 2.30 42.99 6.67
C LEU A 184 1.77 43.40 8.06
N VAL A 185 2.39 42.89 9.12
CA VAL A 185 1.95 42.99 10.51
C VAL A 185 3.04 43.63 11.37
N ARG A 186 2.64 44.49 12.31
CA ARG A 186 3.48 45.00 13.38
C ARG A 186 3.25 44.16 14.63
N TRP A 187 4.32 43.72 15.27
CA TRP A 187 4.27 42.73 16.35
C TRP A 187 4.82 43.33 17.64
N SER A 188 4.08 43.32 18.75
CA SER A 188 4.44 44.07 19.96
C SER A 188 4.34 43.25 21.24
N THR A 189 5.29 43.44 22.16
CA THR A 189 5.24 42.83 23.51
C THR A 189 4.32 43.59 24.47
N ALA A 190 4.08 44.89 24.26
CA ALA A 190 3.12 45.70 25.02
C ALA A 190 2.84 47.03 24.28
N TYR A 191 1.88 47.06 23.37
CA TYR A 191 1.77 48.14 22.36
C TYR A 191 1.45 49.55 22.90
N PRO A 192 2.33 50.56 22.69
CA PRO A 192 2.11 51.94 23.13
C PRO A 192 2.19 52.97 21.98
N HIS A 193 1.30 52.89 20.99
CA HIS A 193 1.11 54.02 20.07
C HIS A 193 -0.31 54.14 19.47
N SER A 194 -0.54 55.16 18.65
CA SER A 194 -1.71 55.36 17.79
C SER A 194 -1.29 55.32 16.31
N ASP A 195 -1.26 54.13 15.69
CA ASP A 195 -0.81 54.03 14.29
C ASP A 195 -1.73 54.81 13.33
N ARG A 196 -1.20 55.94 12.84
CA ARG A 196 -1.87 56.84 11.89
C ARG A 196 -2.04 56.20 10.51
N ASN A 197 -1.24 55.17 10.17
CA ASN A 197 -1.47 54.40 8.96
C ASN A 197 -2.61 53.41 9.19
N ARG A 198 -3.73 53.60 8.48
CA ARG A 198 -4.90 52.72 8.55
C ARG A 198 -4.70 51.37 7.83
N ASN A 199 -3.64 51.20 7.04
CA ASN A 199 -3.42 49.94 6.32
C ASN A 199 -2.73 48.88 7.20
N ASN A 200 -1.92 49.32 8.17
CA ASN A 200 -1.13 48.45 9.04
C ASN A 200 -2.03 47.57 9.92
N LYS A 201 -1.64 46.30 10.07
CA LYS A 201 -2.17 45.32 11.02
C LYS A 201 -1.26 45.27 12.24
N ILE A 202 -1.83 45.07 13.44
CA ILE A 202 -1.08 45.08 14.70
C ILE A 202 -1.47 43.86 15.54
N VAL A 203 -0.47 43.06 15.90
CA VAL A 203 -0.55 41.99 16.91
C VAL A 203 0.19 42.48 18.15
N THR A 204 -0.47 42.45 19.30
CA THR A 204 0.13 42.82 20.59
C THR A 204 -0.19 41.77 21.64
N CYS A 205 0.74 41.52 22.56
CA CYS A 205 0.42 40.84 23.81
C CYS A 205 -0.41 41.76 24.72
N LEU A 206 -0.90 41.21 25.82
CA LEU A 206 -1.31 42.00 26.98
C LEU A 206 -0.14 42.85 27.48
N TRP A 207 -0.43 43.99 28.09
CA TRP A 207 0.60 44.76 28.78
C TRP A 207 0.97 44.07 30.10
N PRO A 208 2.26 43.90 30.44
CA PRO A 208 2.69 43.49 31.77
C PRO A 208 2.07 44.38 32.85
N ASN A 209 1.66 43.78 33.97
CA ASN A 209 0.93 44.47 35.05
C ASN A 209 1.70 45.70 35.56
N GLU A 210 3.02 45.58 35.68
CA GLU A 210 3.94 46.61 36.15
C GLU A 210 4.02 47.79 35.18
N LEU A 211 3.86 47.53 33.88
CA LEU A 211 3.85 48.55 32.83
C LEU A 211 2.49 49.25 32.75
N ALA A 212 1.40 48.48 32.83
CA ALA A 212 0.02 49.01 32.82
C ALA A 212 -0.31 49.83 34.08
N GLN A 213 0.22 49.44 35.25
CA GLN A 213 0.09 50.21 36.51
C GLN A 213 0.91 51.51 36.48
N ARG A 214 2.06 51.53 35.80
CA ARG A 214 2.92 52.72 35.71
C ARG A 214 2.38 53.76 34.72
N HIS A 215 1.80 53.31 33.62
CA HIS A 215 1.36 54.16 32.50
C HIS A 215 -0.14 53.98 32.22
N PRO A 216 -1.04 54.31 33.19
CA PRO A 216 -2.45 53.93 33.11
C PRO A 216 -3.21 54.65 32.00
N ASP A 217 -2.83 55.88 31.64
CA ASP A 217 -3.47 56.64 30.57
C ASP A 217 -2.98 56.17 29.18
N GLU A 218 -1.69 55.86 29.02
CA GLU A 218 -1.16 55.22 27.81
C GLU A 218 -1.76 53.81 27.60
N TYR A 219 -1.87 53.01 28.67
CA TYR A 219 -2.53 51.70 28.66
C TYR A 219 -4.01 51.81 28.25
N LYS A 220 -4.77 52.70 28.89
CA LYS A 220 -6.18 52.97 28.54
C LYS A 220 -6.34 53.48 27.11
N SER A 221 -5.42 54.32 26.65
CA SER A 221 -5.34 54.83 25.28
C SER A 221 -5.08 53.69 24.28
N ALA A 222 -4.18 52.76 24.58
CA ALA A 222 -3.90 51.59 23.75
C ALA A 222 -5.08 50.61 23.71
N MET A 223 -5.58 50.18 24.88
CA MET A 223 -6.66 49.20 24.98
C MET A 223 -7.99 49.71 24.41
N SER A 224 -8.24 51.02 24.40
CA SER A 224 -9.42 51.61 23.73
C SER A 224 -9.51 51.35 22.21
N ARG A 225 -8.41 50.90 21.59
CA ARG A 225 -8.31 50.54 20.16
C ARG A 225 -8.46 49.03 19.91
N VAL A 226 -8.37 48.24 20.97
CA VAL A 226 -8.53 46.78 20.94
C VAL A 226 -10.01 46.48 21.19
N SER A 227 -10.77 46.27 20.12
CA SER A 227 -12.14 45.77 20.24
C SER A 227 -12.12 44.44 21.01
N PRO A 228 -13.00 44.21 21.99
CA PRO A 228 -13.14 42.90 22.62
C PRO A 228 -13.52 41.88 21.54
N MET A 229 -12.64 40.90 21.32
CA MET A 229 -12.79 39.99 20.18
C MET A 229 -13.90 38.97 20.44
N PRO A 230 -14.77 38.71 19.45
CA PRO A 230 -15.68 37.57 19.54
C PRO A 230 -14.88 36.27 19.53
N VAL A 231 -15.34 35.27 20.29
CA VAL A 231 -14.84 33.90 20.14
C VAL A 231 -15.19 33.44 18.72
N VAL A 232 -14.15 33.19 17.93
CA VAL A 232 -14.25 32.84 16.51
C VAL A 232 -14.10 31.34 16.36
N GLU A 233 -15.01 30.70 15.63
CA GLU A 233 -14.86 29.31 15.23
C GLU A 233 -13.51 29.08 14.52
N VAL A 234 -12.70 28.21 15.11
CA VAL A 234 -11.33 27.89 14.70
C VAL A 234 -11.36 26.75 13.68
N PRO A 235 -10.88 26.94 12.43
CA PRO A 235 -10.75 25.87 11.46
C PRO A 235 -9.85 24.73 11.96
N ARG A 236 -10.19 23.48 11.62
CA ARG A 236 -9.42 22.29 12.03
C ARG A 236 -7.94 22.38 11.64
N SER A 237 -7.63 22.93 10.46
CA SER A 237 -6.28 23.31 10.01
C SER A 237 -5.51 24.16 11.01
N LEU A 238 -6.12 25.22 11.55
CA LEU A 238 -5.43 26.12 12.49
C LEU A 238 -5.24 25.48 13.88
N GLY A 239 -6.20 24.66 14.33
CA GLY A 239 -6.08 23.89 15.57
C GLY A 239 -4.93 22.88 15.50
N TRP A 240 -4.92 22.03 14.47
CA TRP A 240 -3.82 21.08 14.21
C TRP A 240 -2.46 21.78 14.07
N TYR A 241 -2.40 22.86 13.29
CA TYR A 241 -1.14 23.54 13.04
C TYR A 241 -0.59 24.28 14.27
N ALA A 242 -1.45 24.87 15.11
CA ALA A 242 -1.03 25.44 16.39
C ALA A 242 -0.50 24.37 17.35
N GLN A 243 -1.17 23.20 17.42
CA GLN A 243 -0.71 22.06 18.21
C GLN A 243 0.68 21.58 17.76
N LEU A 244 0.87 21.45 16.45
CA LEU A 244 2.17 21.14 15.84
C LEU A 244 3.25 22.17 16.22
N ILE A 245 3.00 23.48 16.07
CA ILE A 245 3.93 24.56 16.44
C ILE A 245 4.28 24.57 17.95
N CYS A 246 3.38 24.13 18.82
CA CYS A 246 3.65 23.99 20.27
C CYS A 246 4.44 22.70 20.61
N GLN A 247 4.33 21.64 19.80
CA GLN A 247 4.97 20.34 20.02
C GLN A 247 6.47 20.29 19.65
N GLY A 248 6.98 21.27 18.89
CA GLY A 248 8.43 21.52 18.77
C GLY A 248 9.10 20.97 17.50
N PRO A 249 10.23 20.22 17.57
CA PRO A 249 11.15 20.07 16.44
C PRO A 249 10.52 19.56 15.13
N THR A 250 9.64 18.56 15.20
CA THR A 250 8.94 17.97 14.04
C THR A 250 8.03 18.96 13.30
N ALA A 251 7.65 20.07 13.92
CA ALA A 251 6.90 21.14 13.27
C ALA A 251 7.70 21.83 12.15
N THR A 252 9.03 21.77 12.22
CA THR A 252 9.93 22.51 11.32
C THR A 252 9.72 22.12 9.87
N ASP A 253 9.66 20.82 9.58
CA ASP A 253 9.57 20.30 8.22
C ASP A 253 8.17 20.54 7.63
N THR A 254 7.11 20.35 8.41
CA THR A 254 5.74 20.67 8.02
C THR A 254 5.56 22.17 7.78
N ARG A 255 6.14 23.04 8.61
CA ARG A 255 6.16 24.50 8.37
C ARG A 255 6.90 24.84 7.09
N GLN A 256 8.10 24.29 6.85
CA GLN A 256 8.86 24.55 5.63
C GLN A 256 8.10 24.07 4.37
N LYS A 257 7.43 22.91 4.44
CA LYS A 257 6.54 22.41 3.38
C LYS A 257 5.39 23.38 3.12
N ALA A 258 4.72 23.86 4.17
CA ALA A 258 3.63 24.83 4.08
C ALA A 258 4.09 26.19 3.52
N GLU A 259 5.18 26.76 4.01
CA GLU A 259 5.72 28.03 3.51
C GLU A 259 6.16 27.95 2.05
N LYS A 260 6.72 26.81 1.62
CA LYS A 260 7.10 26.57 0.23
C LYS A 260 5.88 26.50 -0.70
N GLU A 261 4.86 25.75 -0.29
CA GLU A 261 3.61 25.62 -1.04
C GLU A 261 2.85 26.96 -1.12
N TYR A 262 2.79 27.68 -0.01
CA TYR A 262 2.23 29.03 0.09
C TYR A 262 2.89 30.02 -0.88
N LYS A 263 4.22 30.05 -0.91
CA LYS A 263 5.01 30.88 -1.85
C LYS A 263 4.79 30.47 -3.30
N ALA A 264 4.66 29.18 -3.60
CA ALA A 264 4.38 28.68 -4.94
C ALA A 264 3.01 29.16 -5.45
N ARG A 265 1.96 29.08 -4.63
CA ARG A 265 0.60 29.51 -5.01
C ARG A 265 0.44 31.03 -5.15
N LEU A 266 1.28 31.82 -4.49
CA LEU A 266 1.27 33.29 -4.56
C LEU A 266 2.01 33.91 -5.76
N ASN A 267 2.64 33.10 -6.61
CA ASN A 267 3.26 33.55 -7.87
C ASN A 267 4.28 34.71 -7.71
N PHE A 268 5.11 34.68 -6.66
CA PHE A 268 6.28 35.56 -6.47
C PHE A 268 6.03 37.09 -6.46
N ILE A 269 4.81 37.55 -6.15
CA ILE A 269 4.56 38.99 -5.93
C ILE A 269 4.85 39.35 -4.47
N ASP A 270 5.72 40.34 -4.23
CA ASP A 270 5.95 40.90 -2.89
C ASP A 270 4.62 41.36 -2.27
N PRO A 271 4.20 40.82 -1.10
CA PRO A 271 2.92 41.14 -0.52
C PRO A 271 2.82 42.61 -0.11
N ASN A 272 1.70 43.24 -0.45
CA ASN A 272 1.32 44.54 0.08
C ASN A 272 -0.02 44.46 0.84
N ALA A 273 -0.40 45.54 1.53
CA ALA A 273 -1.55 45.56 2.43
C ALA A 273 -2.91 45.27 1.76
N SER A 274 -3.05 45.37 0.43
CA SER A 274 -4.28 44.94 -0.28
C SER A 274 -4.36 43.43 -0.51
N GLN A 275 -3.23 42.72 -0.53
CA GLN A 275 -3.15 41.27 -0.73
C GLN A 275 -3.36 40.49 0.59
N TRP A 276 -3.54 41.18 1.72
CA TRP A 276 -3.72 40.55 3.03
C TRP A 276 -4.81 39.48 3.01
N GLU A 277 -6.02 39.78 2.53
CA GLU A 277 -7.16 38.86 2.57
C GLU A 277 -6.95 37.65 1.66
N GLN A 278 -6.35 37.85 0.47
CA GLN A 278 -5.92 36.76 -0.42
C GLN A 278 -4.86 35.87 0.22
N GLY A 279 -3.86 36.47 0.89
CA GLY A 279 -2.80 35.74 1.58
C GLY A 279 -3.30 34.95 2.78
N THR A 280 -4.17 35.52 3.63
CA THR A 280 -4.72 34.76 4.77
C THR A 280 -5.69 33.66 4.34
N MET A 281 -6.36 33.80 3.19
CA MET A 281 -7.15 32.72 2.59
C MET A 281 -6.23 31.62 2.05
N MET A 282 -5.24 31.96 1.23
CA MET A 282 -4.28 31.02 0.67
C MET A 282 -3.49 30.26 1.75
N TRP A 283 -3.13 30.91 2.87
CA TRP A 283 -2.49 30.24 4.00
C TRP A 283 -3.40 29.20 4.67
N ARG A 284 -4.69 29.50 4.82
CA ARG A 284 -5.69 28.55 5.34
C ARG A 284 -5.89 27.36 4.41
N GLU A 285 -5.94 27.58 3.10
CA GLU A 285 -6.04 26.50 2.10
C GLU A 285 -4.81 25.57 2.13
N VAL A 286 -3.60 26.14 2.22
CA VAL A 286 -2.36 25.37 2.32
C VAL A 286 -2.28 24.56 3.62
N LEU A 287 -2.74 25.12 4.75
CA LEU A 287 -2.78 24.38 6.01
C LEU A 287 -3.89 23.31 6.04
N GLU A 288 -5.01 23.51 5.36
CA GLU A 288 -6.06 22.48 5.26
C GLU A 288 -5.62 21.34 4.34
N ASP A 289 -4.96 21.64 3.21
CA ASP A 289 -4.35 20.66 2.29
C ASP A 289 -3.24 19.82 2.93
N LEU A 290 -2.55 20.35 3.94
CA LEU A 290 -1.46 19.67 4.65
C LEU A 290 -1.88 19.00 5.96
N ARG A 291 -3.11 19.26 6.44
CA ARG A 291 -3.64 18.64 7.66
C ARG A 291 -4.01 17.17 7.40
N PRO A 292 -3.52 16.20 8.21
CA PRO A 292 -4.02 14.83 8.17
C PRO A 292 -5.52 14.74 8.44
N LEU A 293 -6.18 13.77 7.82
CA LEU A 293 -7.60 13.51 8.05
C LEU A 293 -7.85 13.15 9.53
N ALA A 294 -8.87 13.76 10.12
CA ALA A 294 -9.36 13.41 11.45
C ALA A 294 -10.18 12.12 11.38
N ASP A 295 -10.38 11.43 12.51
CA ASP A 295 -10.96 10.09 12.51
C ASP A 295 -12.43 10.06 12.03
N ASP A 296 -13.16 11.17 12.17
CA ASP A 296 -14.51 11.34 11.59
C ASP A 296 -14.48 11.59 10.07
N GLU A 297 -13.45 12.28 9.55
CA GLU A 297 -13.20 12.38 8.11
C GLU A 297 -12.73 11.06 7.50
N LEU A 298 -11.96 10.26 8.25
CA LEU A 298 -11.53 8.91 7.83
C LEU A 298 -12.71 7.95 7.69
N VAL A 299 -13.56 7.84 8.72
CA VAL A 299 -14.76 6.98 8.65
C VAL A 299 -15.72 7.47 7.56
N GLY A 300 -15.82 8.79 7.36
CA GLY A 300 -16.62 9.39 6.30
C GLY A 300 -16.20 9.01 4.87
N VAL A 301 -14.97 8.54 4.64
CA VAL A 301 -14.52 8.07 3.29
C VAL A 301 -15.21 6.79 2.84
N LEU A 302 -15.81 6.02 3.76
CA LEU A 302 -16.60 4.85 3.40
C LEU A 302 -17.91 5.24 2.68
N ASP A 303 -18.39 6.48 2.85
CA ASP A 303 -19.45 7.08 2.05
C ASP A 303 -18.85 7.79 0.83
N SER A 304 -19.12 7.28 -0.37
CA SER A 304 -18.53 7.81 -1.62
C SER A 304 -18.93 9.27 -1.98
N GLU A 305 -19.84 9.87 -1.21
CA GLU A 305 -20.27 11.27 -1.30
C GLU A 305 -19.44 12.22 -0.43
N ALA A 306 -18.38 11.75 0.25
CA ALA A 306 -17.53 12.59 1.08
C ALA A 306 -16.94 13.80 0.34
N PRO A 307 -16.63 14.92 1.03
CA PRO A 307 -16.12 16.13 0.37
C PRO A 307 -14.82 15.86 -0.40
N SER A 308 -14.66 16.48 -1.57
CA SER A 308 -13.46 16.30 -2.42
C SER A 308 -12.15 16.73 -1.75
N SER A 309 -12.21 17.60 -0.74
CA SER A 309 -11.07 17.94 0.12
C SER A 309 -10.61 16.78 1.01
N VAL A 310 -11.46 15.78 1.30
CA VAL A 310 -11.09 14.56 2.01
C VAL A 310 -10.27 13.66 1.09
N PHE A 311 -10.80 13.28 -0.08
CA PHE A 311 -10.10 12.44 -1.06
C PHE A 311 -8.76 13.04 -1.53
N LYS A 312 -8.70 14.37 -1.74
CA LYS A 312 -7.45 15.08 -2.09
C LYS A 312 -6.32 14.92 -1.05
N ARG A 313 -6.65 14.61 0.21
CA ARG A 313 -5.72 14.43 1.32
C ARG A 313 -5.64 12.97 1.78
N TRP A 314 -6.18 12.05 0.99
CA TRP A 314 -6.07 10.62 1.27
C TRP A 314 -4.70 10.10 0.87
N ASP A 315 -4.10 9.28 1.72
CA ASP A 315 -2.81 8.62 1.49
C ASP A 315 -2.73 7.25 2.19
N GLU A 316 -1.54 6.68 2.21
CA GLU A 316 -1.26 5.38 2.80
C GLU A 316 -1.33 5.40 4.35
N ASP A 317 -1.09 6.55 5.01
CA ASP A 317 -1.26 6.71 6.47
C ASP A 317 -2.74 6.81 6.85
N ALA A 318 -3.52 7.60 6.10
CA ALA A 318 -4.98 7.64 6.23
C ALA A 318 -5.61 6.26 6.04
N THR A 319 -5.10 5.48 5.07
CA THR A 319 -5.51 4.10 4.83
C THR A 319 -5.21 3.19 6.02
N LEU A 320 -3.97 3.20 6.52
CA LEU A 320 -3.56 2.40 7.67
C LEU A 320 -4.38 2.75 8.92
N ARG A 321 -4.53 4.04 9.24
CA ARG A 321 -5.31 4.52 10.39
C ARG A 321 -6.79 4.14 10.31
N LEU A 322 -7.41 4.17 9.12
CA LEU A 322 -8.79 3.70 8.99
C LEU A 322 -8.90 2.17 9.18
N LEU A 323 -7.90 1.40 8.74
CA LEU A 323 -7.86 -0.05 8.99
C LEU A 323 -7.64 -0.40 10.47
N ASP A 324 -6.85 0.38 11.20
CA ASP A 324 -6.71 0.25 12.66
C ASP A 324 -8.02 0.59 13.40
N LEU A 325 -8.78 1.58 12.91
CA LEU A 325 -10.09 1.98 13.45
C LEU A 325 -11.21 1.00 13.08
N GLN A 326 -11.20 0.43 11.86
CA GLN A 326 -12.22 -0.46 11.32
C GLN A 326 -11.61 -1.54 10.39
N PRO A 327 -11.02 -2.62 10.93
CA PRO A 327 -10.34 -3.66 10.13
C PRO A 327 -11.20 -4.31 9.03
N GLY A 328 -12.52 -4.32 9.20
CA GLY A 328 -13.47 -4.89 8.23
C GLY A 328 -13.71 -4.05 6.96
N CYS A 329 -13.27 -2.79 6.90
CA CYS A 329 -13.56 -1.93 5.75
C CYS A 329 -12.65 -2.19 4.52
N LEU A 330 -11.64 -3.05 4.64
CA LEU A 330 -10.59 -3.21 3.62
C LEU A 330 -11.14 -3.50 2.22
N ASN A 331 -12.14 -4.39 2.10
CA ASN A 331 -12.74 -4.72 0.80
C ASN A 331 -13.50 -3.54 0.16
N GLN A 332 -14.01 -2.60 0.96
CA GLN A 332 -14.63 -1.36 0.46
C GLN A 332 -13.57 -0.41 -0.08
N LEU A 333 -12.42 -0.29 0.61
CA LEU A 333 -11.30 0.55 0.16
C LEU A 333 -10.66 0.02 -1.14
N LEU A 334 -10.52 -1.31 -1.29
CA LEU A 334 -9.99 -1.97 -2.50
C LEU A 334 -10.93 -1.96 -3.71
N THR A 335 -12.18 -1.50 -3.52
CA THR A 335 -13.21 -1.38 -4.58
C THR A 335 -13.77 0.05 -4.66
N HIS A 336 -13.09 1.02 -4.05
CA HIS A 336 -13.61 2.37 -3.85
C HIS A 336 -13.62 3.18 -5.16
N PRO A 337 -14.70 3.94 -5.48
CA PRO A 337 -14.82 4.65 -6.76
C PRO A 337 -13.86 5.84 -6.92
N HIS A 338 -13.40 6.47 -5.82
CA HIS A 338 -12.38 7.52 -5.91
C HIS A 338 -10.99 6.90 -5.87
N ARG A 339 -10.20 7.21 -6.90
CA ARG A 339 -8.94 6.56 -7.23
C ARG A 339 -7.87 6.73 -6.15
N GLU A 340 -7.81 7.88 -5.50
CA GLU A 340 -6.83 8.20 -4.46
C GLU A 340 -6.92 7.20 -3.29
N VAL A 341 -8.14 6.77 -2.97
CA VAL A 341 -8.42 5.75 -1.94
C VAL A 341 -8.03 4.36 -2.43
N HIS A 342 -8.49 3.98 -3.63
CA HIS A 342 -8.21 2.68 -4.27
C HIS A 342 -6.70 2.44 -4.45
N ASP A 343 -5.99 3.37 -5.10
CA ASP A 343 -4.55 3.28 -5.36
C ASP A 343 -3.73 3.24 -4.05
N SER A 344 -4.25 3.80 -2.94
CA SER A 344 -3.59 3.75 -1.61
C SER A 344 -3.90 2.45 -0.86
N ALA A 345 -5.14 1.97 -0.91
CA ALA A 345 -5.56 0.67 -0.36
C ALA A 345 -4.74 -0.48 -0.96
N TRP A 346 -4.56 -0.49 -2.29
CA TRP A 346 -3.75 -1.48 -2.97
C TRP A 346 -2.27 -1.45 -2.56
N ARG A 347 -1.68 -0.27 -2.34
CA ARG A 347 -0.29 -0.16 -1.83
C ARG A 347 -0.14 -0.70 -0.41
N VAL A 348 -1.09 -0.40 0.48
CA VAL A 348 -1.10 -0.93 1.86
C VAL A 348 -1.25 -2.45 1.85
N VAL A 349 -2.10 -3.00 0.99
CA VAL A 349 -2.29 -4.46 0.87
C VAL A 349 -1.10 -5.21 0.28
N PHE A 350 -0.23 -4.52 -0.47
CA PHE A 350 1.06 -5.06 -0.91
C PHE A 350 2.18 -4.98 0.15
N GLN A 351 1.90 -4.50 1.37
CA GLN A 351 2.82 -4.58 2.50
C GLN A 351 2.75 -5.96 3.17
N GLU A 352 3.88 -6.46 3.69
CA GLU A 352 3.99 -7.82 4.26
C GLU A 352 3.00 -8.10 5.39
N SER A 353 2.64 -7.08 6.17
CA SER A 353 1.62 -7.13 7.24
C SER A 353 0.24 -7.55 6.74
N PHE A 354 -0.17 -7.10 5.55
CA PHE A 354 -1.50 -7.34 4.97
C PHE A 354 -1.56 -8.53 4.01
N TYR A 355 -0.42 -9.19 3.75
CA TYR A 355 -0.34 -10.34 2.83
C TYR A 355 -1.33 -11.47 3.16
N HIS A 356 -1.56 -11.75 4.45
CA HIS A 356 -2.52 -12.79 4.86
C HIS A 356 -3.97 -12.41 4.52
N TYR A 357 -4.38 -11.16 4.77
CA TYR A 357 -5.69 -10.65 4.33
C TYR A 357 -5.84 -10.69 2.79
N LEU A 358 -4.77 -10.46 2.04
CA LEU A 358 -4.79 -10.59 0.58
C LEU A 358 -5.00 -12.04 0.14
N VAL A 359 -4.33 -13.01 0.80
CA VAL A 359 -4.56 -14.44 0.55
C VAL A 359 -6.02 -14.79 0.84
N ASP A 360 -6.57 -14.44 2.01
CA ASP A 360 -7.95 -14.77 2.38
C ASP A 360 -8.99 -14.13 1.43
N LEU A 361 -8.78 -12.88 1.01
CA LEU A 361 -9.66 -12.19 0.07
C LEU A 361 -9.63 -12.83 -1.33
N GLN A 362 -8.45 -13.29 -1.79
CA GLN A 362 -8.34 -14.02 -3.06
C GLN A 362 -8.79 -15.48 -2.97
N VAL A 363 -8.67 -16.13 -1.81
CA VAL A 363 -9.28 -17.44 -1.52
C VAL A 363 -10.80 -17.33 -1.69
N GLU A 364 -11.43 -16.31 -1.12
CA GLU A 364 -12.88 -16.14 -1.27
C GLU A 364 -13.29 -15.67 -2.68
N ALA A 365 -12.45 -14.91 -3.39
CA ALA A 365 -12.65 -14.62 -4.81
C ALA A 365 -12.67 -15.91 -5.67
N VAL A 366 -11.70 -16.81 -5.46
CA VAL A 366 -11.67 -18.13 -6.14
C VAL A 366 -12.88 -18.98 -5.74
N ARG A 367 -13.30 -18.96 -4.47
CA ARG A 367 -14.47 -19.74 -4.00
C ARG A 367 -15.78 -19.23 -4.59
N THR A 368 -15.95 -17.91 -4.69
CA THR A 368 -17.14 -17.29 -5.30
C THR A 368 -17.09 -17.24 -6.83
N GLY A 369 -15.94 -17.50 -7.45
CA GLY A 369 -15.75 -17.49 -8.91
C GLY A 369 -15.51 -16.11 -9.50
N GLN A 370 -15.10 -15.13 -8.69
CA GLN A 370 -14.75 -13.79 -9.13
C GLN A 370 -13.37 -13.77 -9.83
N PRO A 371 -13.17 -12.89 -10.82
CA PRO A 371 -11.84 -12.65 -11.39
C PRO A 371 -10.91 -11.97 -10.36
N ALA A 372 -9.62 -12.14 -10.55
CA ALA A 372 -8.60 -11.41 -9.80
C ALA A 372 -8.62 -9.91 -10.18
N PRO A 373 -8.44 -8.99 -9.22
CA PRO A 373 -8.20 -7.58 -9.50
C PRO A 373 -6.97 -7.36 -10.39
N SER A 374 -7.06 -6.39 -11.30
CA SER A 374 -6.05 -6.11 -12.33
C SER A 374 -4.68 -5.73 -11.77
N GLU A 375 -4.68 -5.16 -10.57
CA GLU A 375 -3.57 -4.71 -9.75
C GLU A 375 -2.66 -5.88 -9.36
N LEU A 376 -3.21 -7.10 -9.25
CA LEU A 376 -2.45 -8.31 -8.93
C LEU A 376 -1.63 -8.85 -10.11
N ALA A 377 -2.10 -8.66 -11.34
CA ALA A 377 -1.47 -9.23 -12.54
C ALA A 377 -0.02 -8.71 -12.75
N GLY A 378 0.25 -7.48 -12.33
CA GLY A 378 1.57 -6.83 -12.37
C GLY A 378 2.35 -6.87 -11.05
N SER A 379 1.83 -7.48 -9.98
CA SER A 379 2.48 -7.46 -8.66
C SER A 379 3.65 -8.44 -8.55
N LYS A 380 4.71 -8.04 -7.86
CA LYS A 380 5.85 -8.94 -7.52
C LYS A 380 5.44 -10.11 -6.62
N LEU A 381 4.34 -9.97 -5.87
CA LEU A 381 3.84 -11.00 -4.95
C LEU A 381 3.02 -12.08 -5.66
N ARG A 382 2.69 -11.91 -6.95
CA ARG A 382 1.76 -12.75 -7.73
C ARG A 382 2.04 -14.25 -7.63
N GLU A 383 3.29 -14.69 -7.78
CA GLU A 383 3.65 -16.12 -7.80
C GLU A 383 3.56 -16.78 -6.41
N GLY A 384 3.94 -16.05 -5.35
CA GLY A 384 3.72 -16.49 -3.97
C GLY A 384 2.23 -16.52 -3.63
N LEU A 385 1.50 -15.45 -3.95
CA LEU A 385 0.07 -15.31 -3.72
C LEU A 385 -0.73 -16.42 -4.40
N VAL A 386 -0.43 -16.74 -5.66
CA VAL A 386 -1.07 -17.88 -6.36
C VAL A 386 -0.80 -19.19 -5.63
N THR A 387 0.44 -19.45 -5.22
CA THR A 387 0.81 -20.69 -4.50
C THR A 387 0.07 -20.81 -3.17
N ASP A 388 0.00 -19.72 -2.40
CA ASP A 388 -0.66 -19.70 -1.09
C ASP A 388 -2.20 -19.76 -1.22
N VAL A 389 -2.80 -19.06 -2.18
CA VAL A 389 -4.25 -19.09 -2.47
C VAL A 389 -4.68 -20.49 -2.93
N LEU A 390 -4.03 -21.08 -3.93
CA LEU A 390 -4.39 -22.42 -4.42
C LEU A 390 -4.27 -23.47 -3.29
N ARG A 391 -3.18 -23.44 -2.52
CA ARG A 391 -2.97 -24.31 -1.36
C ARG A 391 -4.05 -24.14 -0.29
N THR A 392 -4.54 -22.92 -0.07
CA THR A 392 -5.52 -22.61 0.98
C THR A 392 -6.95 -22.96 0.53
N VAL A 393 -7.33 -22.63 -0.71
CA VAL A 393 -8.61 -23.05 -1.30
C VAL A 393 -8.74 -24.59 -1.30
N ALA A 394 -7.65 -25.30 -1.61
CA ALA A 394 -7.60 -26.77 -1.63
C ALA A 394 -7.96 -27.43 -0.29
N MET A 395 -7.67 -26.78 0.85
CA MET A 395 -8.04 -27.29 2.18
C MET A 395 -9.50 -26.99 2.56
N GLN A 396 -10.15 -26.03 1.89
CA GLN A 396 -11.42 -25.45 2.31
C GLN A 396 -12.61 -25.72 1.37
N THR A 397 -12.38 -26.31 0.19
CA THR A 397 -13.39 -26.40 -0.88
C THR A 397 -13.25 -27.69 -1.70
N PRO A 398 -14.35 -28.36 -2.11
CA PRO A 398 -14.28 -29.55 -2.97
C PRO A 398 -13.66 -29.27 -4.34
N ALA A 399 -12.77 -30.17 -4.80
CA ALA A 399 -12.01 -30.06 -6.06
C ALA A 399 -12.86 -29.73 -7.30
N SER A 400 -14.07 -30.31 -7.38
CA SER A 400 -15.02 -30.12 -8.47
C SER A 400 -15.61 -28.71 -8.55
N GLU A 401 -15.66 -27.98 -7.44
CA GLU A 401 -16.16 -26.60 -7.40
C GLU A 401 -15.08 -25.55 -7.68
N TRP A 402 -13.92 -25.68 -7.03
CA TRP A 402 -12.91 -24.62 -7.09
C TRP A 402 -11.93 -24.75 -8.26
N GLY A 403 -11.68 -25.96 -8.78
CA GLY A 403 -10.80 -26.17 -9.93
C GLY A 403 -11.17 -25.31 -11.16
N PRO A 404 -12.43 -25.32 -11.62
CA PRO A 404 -12.89 -24.46 -12.70
C PRO A 404 -12.77 -22.96 -12.39
N ARG A 405 -13.07 -22.56 -11.15
CA ARG A 405 -13.02 -21.16 -10.69
C ARG A 405 -11.58 -20.65 -10.63
N ALA A 406 -10.64 -21.47 -10.15
CA ALA A 406 -9.21 -21.17 -10.11
C ALA A 406 -8.60 -21.04 -11.52
N GLU A 407 -8.99 -21.84 -12.51
CA GLU A 407 -8.53 -21.61 -13.89
C GLU A 407 -9.05 -20.29 -14.48
N HIS A 408 -10.22 -19.81 -14.07
CA HIS A 408 -10.71 -18.49 -14.48
C HIS A 408 -9.92 -17.36 -13.81
N TRP A 409 -9.69 -17.48 -12.50
CA TRP A 409 -8.90 -16.55 -11.69
C TRP A 409 -7.44 -16.43 -12.16
N LEU A 410 -6.77 -17.56 -12.43
CA LEU A 410 -5.41 -17.59 -13.01
C LEU A 410 -5.35 -16.88 -14.37
N ARG A 411 -6.34 -17.09 -15.24
CA ARG A 411 -6.41 -16.39 -16.54
C ARG A 411 -6.61 -14.88 -16.37
N SER A 412 -7.38 -14.43 -15.37
CA SER A 412 -7.50 -13.00 -15.07
C SER A 412 -6.22 -12.34 -14.51
N LEU A 413 -5.32 -13.12 -13.90
CA LEU A 413 -3.95 -12.68 -13.57
C LEU A 413 -2.99 -12.64 -14.78
N GLY A 414 -3.45 -13.05 -15.96
CA GLY A 414 -2.61 -13.19 -17.16
C GLY A 414 -1.69 -14.42 -17.17
N LEU A 415 -1.96 -15.41 -16.32
CA LEU A 415 -1.19 -16.66 -16.20
C LEU A 415 -1.82 -17.77 -17.06
N ASP A 416 -1.00 -18.69 -17.60
CA ASP A 416 -1.51 -19.93 -18.19
C ASP A 416 -1.75 -20.97 -17.07
N PRO A 417 -2.98 -21.46 -16.86
CA PRO A 417 -3.24 -22.50 -15.87
C PRO A 417 -2.45 -23.81 -16.10
N ARG A 418 -1.83 -23.99 -17.27
CA ARG A 418 -0.91 -25.11 -17.54
C ARG A 418 0.38 -25.05 -16.73
N GLU A 419 0.84 -23.86 -16.36
CA GLU A 419 2.03 -23.68 -15.51
C GLU A 419 1.78 -24.14 -14.06
N TYR A 420 0.49 -24.29 -13.70
CA TYR A 420 0.02 -24.63 -12.35
C TYR A 420 -0.72 -25.98 -12.31
N GLU A 421 -0.55 -26.87 -13.31
CA GLU A 421 -1.26 -28.17 -13.34
C GLU A 421 -0.97 -29.05 -12.11
N ASP A 422 0.22 -28.95 -11.51
CA ASP A 422 0.59 -29.69 -10.29
C ASP A 422 -0.04 -29.11 -9.00
N SER A 423 -0.52 -27.85 -9.05
CA SER A 423 -1.19 -27.15 -7.94
C SER A 423 -2.70 -27.04 -8.10
N LEU A 424 -3.22 -27.33 -9.30
CA LEU A 424 -4.65 -27.42 -9.59
C LEU A 424 -5.15 -28.85 -9.35
N PRO A 425 -6.39 -29.03 -8.89
CA PRO A 425 -6.93 -30.36 -8.65
C PRO A 425 -7.29 -31.02 -9.99
N MET A 426 -7.54 -32.33 -9.96
CA MET A 426 -8.36 -32.96 -10.99
C MET A 426 -9.84 -32.82 -10.63
N TRP A 427 -10.69 -32.56 -11.63
CA TRP A 427 -12.14 -32.58 -11.50
C TRP A 427 -12.79 -33.26 -12.71
N GLN A 428 -14.04 -33.72 -12.55
CA GLN A 428 -14.88 -34.36 -13.56
C GLN A 428 -14.67 -33.83 -14.99
N GLU A 429 -14.88 -32.53 -15.22
CA GLU A 429 -14.78 -31.94 -16.56
C GLU A 429 -13.34 -31.98 -17.13
N LYS A 430 -12.30 -31.86 -16.28
CA LYS A 430 -10.89 -31.89 -16.69
C LYS A 430 -10.39 -33.32 -16.95
N ILE A 431 -10.81 -34.31 -16.14
CA ILE A 431 -10.48 -35.72 -16.38
C ILE A 431 -11.21 -36.25 -17.62
N ILE A 432 -12.50 -35.93 -17.80
CA ILE A 432 -13.26 -36.30 -19.01
C ILE A 432 -12.65 -35.66 -20.26
N ASN A 433 -12.22 -34.39 -20.20
CA ASN A 433 -11.56 -33.77 -21.35
C ASN A 433 -10.18 -34.38 -21.64
N ARG A 434 -9.34 -34.68 -20.64
CA ARG A 434 -8.07 -35.40 -20.88
C ARG A 434 -8.31 -36.79 -21.49
N PHE A 435 -9.31 -37.51 -21.00
CA PHE A 435 -9.70 -38.82 -21.50
C PHE A 435 -10.25 -38.78 -22.94
N LYS A 436 -11.07 -37.78 -23.28
CA LYS A 436 -11.57 -37.56 -24.64
C LYS A 436 -10.45 -37.31 -25.68
N HIS A 437 -9.33 -36.72 -25.25
CA HIS A 437 -8.16 -36.53 -26.12
C HIS A 437 -7.24 -37.76 -26.18
N ASN A 438 -7.32 -38.68 -25.21
CA ASN A 438 -6.56 -39.93 -25.21
C ASN A 438 -7.28 -41.03 -24.38
N PRO A 439 -8.13 -41.87 -25.02
CA PRO A 439 -8.86 -42.96 -24.35
C PRO A 439 -7.96 -44.01 -23.65
N ALA A 440 -6.68 -44.11 -24.01
CA ALA A 440 -5.75 -45.03 -23.34
C ALA A 440 -5.43 -44.60 -21.89
N ARG A 441 -5.80 -43.40 -21.46
CA ARG A 441 -5.65 -42.90 -20.07
C ARG A 441 -6.75 -43.40 -19.12
N VAL A 442 -7.35 -44.56 -19.39
CA VAL A 442 -8.52 -45.07 -18.65
C VAL A 442 -8.26 -45.25 -17.15
N GLU A 443 -7.03 -45.63 -16.75
CA GLU A 443 -6.69 -45.83 -15.34
C GLU A 443 -6.66 -44.51 -14.55
N GLU A 444 -6.40 -43.36 -15.19
CA GLU A 444 -6.53 -42.05 -14.54
C GLU A 444 -7.99 -41.71 -14.24
N LEU A 445 -8.89 -42.04 -15.17
CA LEU A 445 -10.33 -41.85 -15.00
C LEU A 445 -10.89 -42.79 -13.91
N LEU A 446 -10.44 -44.06 -13.88
CA LEU A 446 -10.79 -45.02 -12.83
C LEU A 446 -10.20 -44.61 -11.47
N SER A 447 -8.96 -44.12 -11.41
CA SER A 447 -8.32 -43.63 -10.18
C SER A 447 -9.03 -42.40 -9.61
N TYR A 448 -9.41 -41.44 -10.48
CA TYR A 448 -10.26 -40.32 -10.10
C TYR A 448 -11.62 -40.80 -9.58
N ALA A 449 -12.28 -41.74 -10.28
CA ALA A 449 -13.57 -42.25 -9.85
C ALA A 449 -13.51 -43.01 -8.52
N ARG A 450 -12.44 -43.79 -8.25
CA ARG A 450 -12.21 -44.46 -6.95
C ARG A 450 -12.02 -43.47 -5.78
N THR A 451 -11.67 -42.20 -6.03
CA THR A 451 -11.26 -41.24 -4.99
C THR A 451 -12.15 -40.00 -4.85
N SER A 452 -12.91 -39.63 -5.89
CA SER A 452 -13.78 -38.45 -5.90
C SER A 452 -15.25 -38.79 -5.60
N PRO A 453 -15.99 -37.99 -4.80
CA PRO A 453 -17.41 -38.22 -4.53
C PRO A 453 -18.32 -38.08 -5.76
N ASP A 454 -17.88 -37.39 -6.81
CA ASP A 454 -18.56 -37.33 -8.11
C ASP A 454 -18.12 -38.45 -9.08
N GLY A 455 -17.35 -39.44 -8.61
CA GLY A 455 -16.72 -40.47 -9.43
C GLY A 455 -17.71 -41.31 -10.25
N ALA A 456 -18.84 -41.68 -9.65
CA ALA A 456 -19.90 -42.43 -10.33
C ALA A 456 -20.50 -41.66 -11.51
N GLU A 457 -20.86 -40.40 -11.27
CA GLU A 457 -21.41 -39.50 -12.28
C GLU A 457 -20.36 -39.19 -13.37
N THR A 458 -19.09 -39.08 -12.97
CA THR A 458 -17.95 -38.84 -13.87
C THR A 458 -17.74 -40.00 -14.83
N LEU A 459 -17.83 -41.25 -14.39
CA LEU A 459 -17.78 -42.42 -15.27
C LEU A 459 -18.94 -42.38 -16.28
N ILE A 460 -20.17 -42.16 -15.81
CA ILE A 460 -21.35 -42.11 -16.69
C ILE A 460 -21.23 -40.97 -17.72
N LYS A 461 -20.85 -39.76 -17.30
CA LYS A 461 -20.63 -38.58 -18.18
C LYS A 461 -19.48 -38.78 -19.16
N ALA A 462 -18.41 -39.49 -18.77
CA ALA A 462 -17.29 -39.80 -19.66
C ALA A 462 -17.78 -40.60 -20.87
N VAL A 463 -18.52 -41.68 -20.63
CA VAL A 463 -19.01 -42.56 -21.71
C VAL A 463 -20.13 -41.94 -22.52
N GLN A 464 -21.01 -41.14 -21.90
CA GLN A 464 -22.01 -40.36 -22.64
C GLN A 464 -21.38 -39.35 -23.63
N ARG A 465 -20.18 -38.84 -23.34
CA ARG A 465 -19.44 -37.90 -24.20
C ARG A 465 -18.44 -38.57 -25.15
N VAL A 466 -18.05 -39.82 -24.88
CA VAL A 466 -17.09 -40.63 -25.66
C VAL A 466 -17.57 -42.10 -25.65
N PRO A 467 -18.59 -42.49 -26.43
CA PRO A 467 -19.13 -43.85 -26.40
C PRO A 467 -18.10 -44.94 -26.72
N GLU A 468 -17.06 -44.58 -27.46
CA GLU A 468 -15.92 -45.43 -27.83
C GLU A 468 -15.13 -45.90 -26.59
N SER A 469 -15.23 -45.18 -25.48
CA SER A 469 -14.56 -45.54 -24.21
C SER A 469 -15.07 -46.82 -23.55
N LEU A 470 -16.22 -47.37 -23.98
CA LEU A 470 -16.72 -48.68 -23.53
C LEU A 470 -15.69 -49.80 -23.74
N GLU A 471 -14.89 -49.72 -24.81
CA GLU A 471 -13.78 -50.63 -25.13
C GLU A 471 -12.80 -50.78 -23.93
N PHE A 472 -12.45 -49.67 -23.28
CA PHE A 472 -11.45 -49.63 -22.22
C PHE A 472 -12.06 -49.74 -20.81
N LEU A 473 -13.30 -49.27 -20.63
CA LEU A 473 -13.97 -49.22 -19.32
C LEU A 473 -14.67 -50.53 -18.95
N LEU A 474 -15.38 -51.18 -19.87
CA LEU A 474 -16.12 -52.41 -19.57
C LEU A 474 -15.22 -53.56 -19.09
N PRO A 475 -14.04 -53.85 -19.68
CA PRO A 475 -13.18 -54.95 -19.22
C PRO A 475 -12.56 -54.74 -17.83
N GLN A 476 -12.56 -53.51 -17.32
CA GLN A 476 -12.09 -53.18 -15.96
C GLN A 476 -13.26 -53.21 -14.97
N LEU A 477 -14.40 -52.57 -15.30
CA LEU A 477 -15.62 -52.58 -14.47
C LEU A 477 -16.27 -53.97 -14.36
N TRP A 478 -15.96 -54.88 -15.28
CA TRP A 478 -16.27 -56.31 -15.20
C TRP A 478 -15.47 -57.04 -14.09
N ARG A 479 -14.27 -56.55 -13.77
CA ARG A 479 -13.37 -57.16 -12.77
C ARG A 479 -13.55 -56.58 -11.37
N GLU A 480 -13.87 -55.29 -11.28
CA GLU A 480 -14.03 -54.55 -10.02
C GLU A 480 -15.04 -53.41 -10.20
N GLN A 481 -16.01 -53.29 -9.29
CA GLN A 481 -16.95 -52.17 -9.23
C GLN A 481 -16.21 -50.90 -8.76
N VAL A 482 -16.33 -49.80 -9.50
CA VAL A 482 -15.61 -48.53 -9.18
C VAL A 482 -16.60 -47.42 -8.87
N ALA A 483 -16.36 -46.68 -7.78
CA ALA A 483 -17.24 -45.60 -7.30
C ALA A 483 -18.69 -46.03 -7.00
N GLY A 484 -18.93 -47.34 -6.82
CA GLY A 484 -20.29 -47.91 -6.75
C GLY A 484 -20.94 -48.16 -8.11
N VAL A 485 -20.32 -47.79 -9.24
CA VAL A 485 -20.81 -48.08 -10.60
C VAL A 485 -20.35 -49.46 -11.04
N THR A 486 -21.30 -50.30 -11.41
CA THR A 486 -21.08 -51.58 -12.10
C THR A 486 -20.91 -51.38 -13.61
N TRP A 487 -20.28 -52.35 -14.30
CA TRP A 487 -20.29 -52.41 -15.76
C TRP A 487 -21.72 -52.39 -16.32
N GLU A 488 -22.66 -53.00 -15.57
CA GLU A 488 -24.08 -53.08 -15.90
C GLU A 488 -24.72 -51.70 -15.97
N GLU A 489 -24.59 -50.90 -14.91
CA GLU A 489 -25.16 -49.54 -14.83
C GLU A 489 -24.54 -48.61 -15.87
N LEU A 490 -23.26 -48.79 -16.18
CA LEU A 490 -22.56 -48.02 -17.21
C LEU A 490 -23.09 -48.34 -18.63
N LEU A 491 -23.34 -49.63 -18.91
CA LEU A 491 -23.99 -50.09 -20.14
C LEU A 491 -25.45 -49.61 -20.19
N ASP A 492 -26.17 -49.72 -19.07
CA ASP A 492 -27.59 -49.41 -18.94
C ASP A 492 -27.88 -47.89 -18.98
N ASN A 493 -26.89 -47.03 -18.69
CA ASN A 493 -26.96 -45.56 -18.83
C ASN A 493 -26.53 -45.05 -20.21
N THR A 494 -25.80 -45.84 -21.01
CA THR A 494 -25.45 -45.50 -22.40
C THR A 494 -26.50 -46.01 -23.39
N LEU A 495 -27.12 -47.14 -23.09
CA LEU A 495 -28.30 -47.68 -23.77
C LEU A 495 -29.57 -46.94 -23.32
N GLN A 496 -29.86 -45.79 -23.93
CA GLN A 496 -31.16 -45.14 -23.79
C GLN A 496 -32.30 -46.15 -24.04
N SER A 497 -33.41 -46.00 -23.31
CA SER A 497 -34.44 -47.04 -23.10
C SER A 497 -35.26 -47.50 -24.33
N LYS A 498 -34.85 -47.08 -25.54
CA LYS A 498 -35.35 -47.56 -26.84
C LYS A 498 -34.20 -47.73 -27.85
N SER A 499 -33.10 -48.36 -27.42
CA SER A 499 -31.95 -48.64 -28.28
C SER A 499 -32.32 -49.58 -29.43
N THR A 500 -31.93 -49.21 -30.66
CA THR A 500 -32.23 -49.99 -31.88
C THR A 500 -31.19 -51.11 -32.11
N PRO A 501 -31.50 -52.14 -32.91
CA PRO A 501 -30.60 -53.28 -33.14
C PRO A 501 -29.21 -52.87 -33.65
N GLY A 502 -29.16 -51.85 -34.51
CA GLY A 502 -27.89 -51.29 -35.01
C GLY A 502 -27.01 -50.71 -33.92
N ARG A 503 -27.58 -50.00 -32.93
CA ARG A 503 -26.80 -49.39 -31.83
C ARG A 503 -26.20 -50.44 -30.89
N VAL A 504 -26.89 -51.57 -30.73
CA VAL A 504 -26.37 -52.74 -30.00
C VAL A 504 -25.15 -53.33 -30.70
N ILE A 505 -25.23 -53.49 -32.03
CA ILE A 505 -24.14 -54.02 -32.86
C ILE A 505 -22.97 -53.03 -32.96
N GLU A 506 -23.21 -51.72 -32.91
CA GLU A 506 -22.15 -50.71 -32.78
C GLU A 506 -21.34 -50.87 -31.48
N ILE A 507 -22.02 -51.08 -30.34
CA ILE A 507 -21.35 -51.26 -29.04
C ILE A 507 -20.54 -52.56 -29.02
N LEU A 508 -21.08 -53.65 -29.56
CA LEU A 508 -20.34 -54.92 -29.68
C LEU A 508 -19.14 -54.79 -30.64
N LYS A 509 -19.26 -54.02 -31.73
CA LYS A 509 -18.12 -53.70 -32.60
C LYS A 509 -17.04 -52.87 -31.91
N LEU A 510 -17.39 -51.97 -30.99
CA LEU A 510 -16.39 -51.23 -30.20
C LEU A 510 -15.62 -52.19 -29.26
N ILE A 511 -16.31 -53.15 -28.65
CA ILE A 511 -15.70 -54.17 -27.78
C ILE A 511 -14.82 -55.15 -28.59
N ASP A 512 -15.26 -55.56 -29.77
CA ASP A 512 -14.58 -56.57 -30.59
C ASP A 512 -13.39 -56.05 -31.42
N ASN A 513 -13.22 -54.73 -31.56
CA ASN A 513 -12.03 -54.12 -32.18
C ASN A 513 -10.88 -53.84 -31.19
N ALA A 514 -11.04 -54.21 -29.91
CA ALA A 514 -10.09 -53.92 -28.84
C ALA A 514 -8.68 -54.46 -29.11
N THR A 515 -7.81 -53.60 -29.64
CA THR A 515 -6.42 -53.93 -29.93
C THR A 515 -5.58 -53.56 -28.71
N PRO A 516 -4.83 -54.50 -28.10
CA PRO A 516 -4.12 -54.24 -26.84
C PRO A 516 -3.12 -53.07 -27.00
N PRO A 517 -3.05 -52.14 -26.03
CA PRO A 517 -2.11 -51.03 -26.09
C PRO A 517 -0.68 -51.57 -26.10
N ASN A 518 0.07 -51.15 -27.12
CA ASN A 518 1.36 -51.72 -27.49
C ASN A 518 2.33 -51.74 -26.31
N SER A 519 2.79 -52.93 -25.89
CA SER A 519 3.67 -53.13 -24.73
C SER A 519 5.12 -52.73 -25.05
N GLY A 520 5.33 -51.43 -25.33
CA GLY A 520 6.47 -50.92 -26.07
C GLY A 520 7.11 -49.63 -25.56
N LEU A 521 6.84 -49.20 -24.33
CA LEU A 521 7.54 -48.06 -23.70
C LEU A 521 7.60 -48.20 -22.17
N VAL A 522 8.72 -48.72 -21.67
CA VAL A 522 9.03 -48.82 -20.23
C VAL A 522 10.13 -47.80 -19.88
N PRO A 523 9.84 -46.78 -19.06
CA PRO A 523 10.88 -46.01 -18.37
C PRO A 523 11.50 -46.92 -17.30
N SER A 524 12.73 -47.38 -17.50
CA SER A 524 13.38 -48.33 -16.59
C SER A 524 14.21 -47.63 -15.50
N THR A 525 13.77 -47.70 -14.25
CA THR A 525 14.64 -47.56 -13.07
C THR A 525 14.39 -48.70 -12.08
N ARG A 526 15.46 -49.14 -11.39
CA ARG A 526 15.47 -50.35 -10.54
C ARG A 526 15.24 -50.02 -9.06
N SER A 527 14.45 -50.84 -8.38
CA SER A 527 14.93 -51.75 -7.29
C SER A 527 13.76 -52.59 -6.78
N ALA A 528 13.72 -53.92 -6.86
CA ALA A 528 14.68 -54.97 -6.49
C ALA A 528 14.67 -55.34 -4.99
N GLN A 529 13.77 -56.26 -4.62
CA GLN A 529 14.13 -57.35 -3.70
C GLN A 529 13.33 -58.62 -4.00
N SER A 530 13.85 -59.76 -3.55
CA SER A 530 13.46 -61.10 -4.00
C SER A 530 12.79 -61.92 -2.90
N GLN A 531 11.88 -62.82 -3.29
CA GLN A 531 11.78 -64.12 -2.64
C GLN A 531 11.15 -65.21 -3.54
N THR A 532 11.54 -66.45 -3.28
CA THR A 532 11.24 -67.65 -4.07
C THR A 532 10.18 -68.51 -3.39
N ARG A 533 9.24 -69.07 -4.18
CA ARG A 533 9.09 -70.54 -4.31
C ARG A 533 8.19 -70.98 -5.47
N GLU A 534 8.34 -72.24 -5.88
CA GLU A 534 7.50 -72.92 -6.87
C GLU A 534 6.12 -73.29 -6.30
N ARG A 535 5.09 -73.33 -7.16
CA ARG A 535 4.56 -74.57 -7.78
C ARG A 535 3.04 -74.50 -7.98
N GLY A 536 2.59 -74.71 -9.23
CA GLY A 536 1.18 -74.81 -9.58
C GLY A 536 0.93 -74.50 -11.04
N ALA A 537 1.09 -75.50 -11.92
CA ALA A 537 0.82 -75.34 -13.35
C ALA A 537 -0.65 -75.63 -13.64
N TYR A 538 -1.43 -74.57 -13.86
CA TYR A 538 -2.75 -74.63 -14.49
C TYR A 538 -2.90 -73.47 -15.49
N ASP A 539 -3.22 -73.85 -16.73
CA ASP A 539 -3.81 -73.09 -17.83
C ASP A 539 -3.61 -71.56 -17.84
N ALA A 540 -2.50 -71.15 -18.47
CA ALA A 540 -2.31 -69.77 -18.92
C ALA A 540 -3.21 -69.45 -20.12
N VAL A 541 -4.49 -69.15 -19.86
CA VAL A 541 -5.42 -68.59 -20.85
C VAL A 541 -4.85 -67.27 -21.39
N PRO A 542 -4.84 -67.03 -22.72
CA PRO A 542 -4.33 -65.78 -23.29
C PRO A 542 -5.09 -64.55 -22.76
N ARG A 543 -4.36 -63.57 -22.24
CA ARG A 543 -4.90 -62.28 -21.75
C ARG A 543 -4.93 -61.23 -22.88
N ASP A 544 -5.60 -61.54 -23.99
CA ASP A 544 -5.82 -60.59 -25.08
C ASP A 544 -7.29 -60.68 -25.56
N SER A 545 -7.82 -59.56 -26.07
CA SER A 545 -9.25 -59.28 -26.29
C SER A 545 -10.10 -59.18 -25.00
N ALA A 546 -11.31 -58.62 -25.13
CA ALA A 546 -12.31 -58.66 -24.06
C ALA A 546 -12.74 -60.12 -23.77
N PRO A 547 -12.97 -60.53 -22.50
CA PRO A 547 -13.35 -61.91 -22.18
C PRO A 547 -14.60 -62.35 -22.93
N ILE A 548 -14.59 -63.57 -23.47
CA ILE A 548 -15.74 -64.16 -24.17
C ILE A 548 -16.94 -64.30 -23.22
N GLU A 549 -16.65 -64.40 -21.92
CA GLU A 549 -17.59 -64.40 -20.81
C GLU A 549 -18.32 -63.05 -20.68
N LEU A 550 -17.56 -61.94 -20.55
CA LEU A 550 -18.09 -60.56 -20.53
C LEU A 550 -18.95 -60.28 -21.78
N ARG A 551 -18.47 -60.74 -22.94
CA ARG A 551 -19.16 -60.59 -24.23
C ARG A 551 -20.50 -61.33 -24.25
N ARG A 552 -20.56 -62.55 -23.70
CA ARG A 552 -21.81 -63.32 -23.54
C ARG A 552 -22.79 -62.66 -22.56
N GLU A 553 -22.31 -62.12 -21.45
CA GLU A 553 -23.19 -61.49 -20.44
C GLU A 553 -23.74 -60.13 -20.90
N ILE A 554 -22.93 -59.34 -21.63
CA ILE A 554 -23.42 -58.15 -22.35
C ILE A 554 -24.54 -58.55 -23.32
N VAL A 555 -24.33 -59.55 -24.18
CA VAL A 555 -25.34 -60.04 -25.14
C VAL A 555 -26.60 -60.57 -24.44
N ALA A 556 -26.48 -61.30 -23.34
CA ALA A 556 -27.62 -61.79 -22.57
C ALA A 556 -28.47 -60.64 -22.02
N ARG A 557 -27.85 -59.66 -21.34
CA ARG A 557 -28.53 -58.49 -20.77
C ARG A 557 -29.22 -57.63 -21.84
N LEU A 558 -28.58 -57.49 -23.00
CA LEU A 558 -29.15 -56.81 -24.17
C LEU A 558 -30.44 -57.49 -24.66
N ILE A 559 -30.43 -58.82 -24.80
CA ILE A 559 -31.58 -59.62 -25.25
C ILE A 559 -32.78 -59.47 -24.31
N GLU A 560 -32.54 -59.36 -22.99
CA GLU A 560 -33.59 -59.12 -22.00
C GLU A 560 -34.25 -57.75 -22.15
N ARG A 561 -33.48 -56.68 -22.40
CA ARG A 561 -33.98 -55.29 -22.56
C ARG A 561 -34.68 -55.01 -23.90
N ILE A 562 -34.47 -55.83 -24.93
CA ILE A 562 -35.11 -55.62 -26.25
C ILE A 562 -36.61 -55.96 -26.21
N SER A 563 -37.45 -55.06 -26.72
CA SER A 563 -38.90 -55.26 -26.87
C SER A 563 -39.21 -56.57 -27.62
N PRO A 564 -40.20 -57.37 -27.17
CA PRO A 564 -40.57 -58.63 -27.82
C PRO A 564 -40.79 -58.52 -29.34
N HIS A 565 -41.28 -57.36 -29.79
CA HIS A 565 -41.58 -57.06 -31.20
C HIS A 565 -40.35 -56.88 -32.11
N VAL A 566 -39.15 -56.76 -31.54
CA VAL A 566 -37.88 -56.56 -32.28
C VAL A 566 -36.82 -57.61 -31.86
N ARG A 567 -37.17 -58.52 -30.94
CA ARG A 567 -36.23 -59.50 -30.37
C ARG A 567 -35.72 -60.50 -31.42
N GLU A 568 -36.57 -60.96 -32.33
CA GLU A 568 -36.19 -61.88 -33.41
C GLU A 568 -35.27 -61.21 -34.45
N GLU A 569 -35.62 -60.01 -34.91
CA GLU A 569 -34.80 -59.21 -35.82
C GLU A 569 -33.43 -58.88 -35.22
N THR A 570 -33.38 -58.55 -33.92
CA THR A 570 -32.11 -58.29 -33.22
C THR A 570 -31.30 -59.56 -33.00
N ALA A 571 -31.94 -60.67 -32.62
CA ALA A 571 -31.26 -61.96 -32.46
C ALA A 571 -30.62 -62.41 -33.78
N ASN A 572 -31.34 -62.29 -34.91
CA ASN A 572 -30.82 -62.60 -36.23
C ASN A 572 -29.65 -61.68 -36.63
N ALA A 573 -29.73 -60.38 -36.33
CA ALA A 573 -28.65 -59.43 -36.61
C ALA A 573 -27.40 -59.66 -35.73
N LEU A 574 -27.59 -60.04 -34.47
CA LEU A 574 -26.51 -60.46 -33.56
C LEU A 574 -25.86 -61.77 -34.02
N PHE A 575 -26.67 -62.77 -34.41
CA PHE A 575 -26.18 -64.06 -34.91
C PHE A 575 -25.40 -63.91 -36.22
N ALA A 576 -25.84 -63.01 -37.11
CA ALA A 576 -25.11 -62.65 -38.33
C ALA A 576 -23.82 -61.87 -38.04
N PHE A 577 -23.78 -61.06 -36.98
CA PHE A 577 -22.56 -60.37 -36.54
C PHE A 577 -21.53 -61.35 -35.95
N GLU A 578 -21.98 -62.27 -35.09
CA GLU A 578 -21.14 -63.35 -34.55
C GLU A 578 -20.51 -64.21 -35.66
N HIS A 579 -21.31 -64.60 -36.66
CA HIS A 579 -20.82 -65.35 -37.82
C HIS A 579 -19.91 -64.56 -38.78
N ALA A 580 -19.80 -63.23 -38.63
CA ALA A 580 -18.96 -62.38 -39.48
C ALA A 580 -17.57 -62.09 -38.88
N LEU A 581 -17.30 -62.52 -37.65
CA LEU A 581 -16.00 -62.31 -36.98
C LEU A 581 -15.01 -63.43 -37.30
N PRO A 582 -13.70 -63.11 -37.44
CA PRO A 582 -12.68 -64.12 -37.71
C PRO A 582 -12.47 -65.00 -36.49
N LEU A 583 -12.66 -66.31 -36.66
CA LEU A 583 -12.32 -67.31 -35.64
C LEU A 583 -10.82 -67.24 -35.26
N PRO A 584 -10.46 -67.46 -33.99
CA PRO A 584 -9.06 -67.51 -33.57
C PRO A 584 -8.35 -68.65 -34.32
N SER A 585 -7.26 -68.32 -35.01
CA SER A 585 -6.61 -69.25 -35.96
C SER A 585 -5.93 -70.42 -35.27
N GLU A 586 -6.54 -71.61 -35.31
CA GLU A 586 -5.90 -72.86 -34.92
C GLU A 586 -4.63 -73.11 -35.76
N ARG A 587 -3.49 -73.28 -35.08
CA ARG A 587 -2.22 -73.62 -35.74
C ARG A 587 -2.23 -75.07 -36.22
N LEU A 588 -2.45 -75.27 -37.51
CA LEU A 588 -2.21 -76.56 -38.17
C LEU A 588 -0.71 -76.92 -38.15
N ILE A 589 -0.35 -77.97 -37.39
CA ILE A 589 1.03 -78.45 -37.25
C ILE A 589 1.30 -79.58 -38.25
N SER A 590 2.10 -79.33 -39.29
CA SER A 590 2.58 -80.38 -40.21
C SER A 590 3.99 -80.14 -40.80
N LYS A 591 5.00 -80.44 -39.97
CA LYS A 591 6.32 -81.06 -40.30
C LYS A 591 6.93 -80.85 -41.72
N THR A 592 8.02 -80.06 -41.79
CA THR A 592 9.41 -80.33 -42.31
C THR A 592 9.69 -81.32 -43.48
N PRO A 593 10.86 -81.25 -44.20
CA PRO A 593 12.04 -80.34 -44.08
C PRO A 593 12.73 -79.82 -45.39
N ALA A 594 13.51 -78.73 -45.30
CA ALA A 594 14.73 -78.38 -46.08
C ALA A 594 15.42 -77.17 -45.41
N VAL A 595 16.67 -77.21 -44.90
CA VAL A 595 18.01 -77.17 -45.55
C VAL A 595 18.42 -75.78 -46.11
N ARG A 596 19.42 -75.14 -45.45
CA ARG A 596 20.50 -74.18 -45.88
C ARG A 596 20.18 -73.07 -46.93
N GLU A 597 20.81 -71.88 -46.94
CA GLU A 597 22.00 -71.33 -46.26
C GLU A 597 21.95 -69.78 -46.21
N GLU A 598 22.90 -69.15 -45.51
CA GLU A 598 23.17 -67.68 -45.46
C GLU A 598 24.16 -67.24 -46.57
N PRO A 599 24.53 -65.94 -46.79
CA PRO A 599 23.94 -64.64 -46.37
C PRO A 599 23.98 -63.51 -47.46
N SER A 600 23.65 -62.27 -47.06
CA SER A 600 24.32 -60.97 -47.44
C SER A 600 23.78 -60.00 -48.53
N PHE A 601 23.48 -58.77 -48.07
CA PHE A 601 23.81 -57.41 -48.59
C PHE A 601 23.65 -56.98 -50.10
N VAL A 602 22.67 -56.06 -50.35
CA VAL A 602 22.85 -54.62 -50.81
C VAL A 602 23.51 -54.34 -52.21
N PRO A 603 23.44 -53.16 -52.93
CA PRO A 603 22.72 -51.86 -52.75
C PRO A 603 21.90 -51.31 -53.96
N ALA A 604 21.13 -50.24 -53.68
CA ALA A 604 20.92 -48.97 -54.45
C ALA A 604 20.47 -48.89 -55.94
N ARG A 605 19.65 -47.84 -56.19
CA ARG A 605 19.97 -46.83 -57.23
C ARG A 605 19.54 -45.41 -56.82
N LEU A 606 20.11 -44.40 -57.48
CA LEU A 606 20.13 -42.97 -57.08
C LEU A 606 20.25 -42.10 -58.34
N GLN A 607 19.67 -40.88 -58.36
CA GLN A 607 20.04 -39.64 -59.12
C GLN A 607 18.81 -38.70 -59.30
N ARG A 608 18.80 -37.43 -58.81
CA ARG A 608 19.16 -36.12 -59.48
C ARG A 608 17.90 -35.31 -59.89
N GLN A 609 17.85 -33.97 -60.10
CA GLN A 609 18.76 -32.79 -60.11
C GLN A 609 17.88 -31.47 -60.09
N THR A 610 18.23 -30.21 -59.76
CA THR A 610 19.35 -29.51 -59.06
C THR A 610 19.09 -27.99 -58.81
N ARG A 611 19.74 -27.40 -57.79
CA ARG A 611 20.47 -26.08 -57.80
C ARG A 611 19.74 -24.74 -58.07
N ARG A 612 19.66 -23.88 -57.05
CA ARG A 612 20.07 -22.42 -57.03
C ARG A 612 20.31 -22.01 -55.55
N ARG A 613 21.51 -21.51 -55.16
CA ARG A 613 22.10 -20.14 -55.26
C ARG A 613 21.45 -19.12 -54.29
N THR A 614 22.17 -18.32 -53.48
CA THR A 614 23.63 -18.24 -53.16
C THR A 614 23.89 -17.33 -51.94
N GLU A 615 25.00 -17.56 -51.20
CA GLU A 615 25.76 -16.56 -50.39
C GLU A 615 25.04 -15.84 -49.20
N HIS A 616 25.69 -15.31 -48.14
CA HIS A 616 27.10 -15.02 -47.84
C HIS A 616 27.57 -15.58 -46.45
N ARG A 617 28.84 -15.32 -46.08
CA ARG A 617 29.59 -15.62 -44.82
C ARG A 617 30.38 -14.31 -44.45
N PRO A 618 31.23 -14.16 -43.40
CA PRO A 618 31.57 -15.05 -42.26
C PRO A 618 31.81 -14.38 -40.87
N SER A 619 32.18 -15.22 -39.87
CA SER A 619 33.06 -14.91 -38.71
C SER A 619 32.54 -13.99 -37.59
N SER A 620 33.05 -14.07 -36.34
CA SER A 620 34.23 -14.82 -35.82
C SER A 620 34.12 -15.18 -34.33
N ALA A 621 34.72 -16.33 -33.94
CA ALA A 621 35.27 -16.59 -32.60
C ALA A 621 36.81 -16.38 -32.64
N PRO A 622 37.51 -16.26 -31.49
CA PRO A 622 38.08 -17.42 -30.76
C PRO A 622 37.53 -17.52 -29.30
N ASN A 623 37.59 -18.65 -28.58
CA ASN A 623 38.74 -19.35 -27.94
C ASN A 623 39.54 -18.44 -26.97
N GLU A 624 40.00 -18.87 -25.78
CA GLU A 624 40.15 -20.26 -25.27
C GLU A 624 40.16 -20.37 -23.72
N GLU A 625 40.30 -21.61 -23.28
CA GLU A 625 40.58 -22.24 -21.97
C GLU A 625 41.71 -21.59 -21.09
N GLN A 626 42.02 -21.96 -19.82
CA GLN A 626 41.62 -23.07 -18.92
C GLN A 626 42.01 -22.77 -17.42
N THR A 627 41.32 -23.42 -16.46
CA THR A 627 41.78 -23.84 -15.09
C THR A 627 42.44 -22.87 -14.08
N ARG A 628 41.98 -22.92 -12.81
CA ARG A 628 42.65 -23.65 -11.68
C ARG A 628 41.81 -23.64 -10.38
N HIS A 629 41.98 -24.66 -9.53
CA HIS A 629 41.32 -24.84 -8.23
C HIS A 629 42.14 -24.27 -7.05
N SER A 630 41.53 -24.09 -5.86
CA SER A 630 41.78 -24.94 -4.66
C SER A 630 41.39 -24.31 -3.30
N PHE A 631 40.60 -25.06 -2.48
CA PHE A 631 40.45 -25.01 -1.00
C PHE A 631 40.13 -23.66 -0.29
N SER A 632 39.56 -23.56 0.91
CA SER A 632 38.93 -24.46 1.91
C SER A 632 37.82 -23.63 2.62
N SER A 633 36.94 -24.09 3.53
CA SER A 633 36.92 -25.24 4.45
C SER A 633 35.50 -25.51 4.96
N GLU A 634 35.27 -26.69 5.54
CA GLU A 634 34.02 -27.09 6.21
C GLU A 634 33.86 -26.45 7.60
N ASN A 635 32.62 -26.27 8.05
CA ASN A 635 32.20 -26.65 9.41
C ASN A 635 30.67 -26.78 9.52
N SER A 636 30.21 -27.74 10.32
CA SER A 636 28.81 -28.16 10.39
C SER A 636 28.11 -27.70 11.68
N VAL A 637 26.84 -27.30 11.58
CA VAL A 637 25.97 -27.06 12.74
C VAL A 637 24.55 -27.60 12.50
N TRP A 638 24.39 -28.91 12.68
CA TRP A 638 23.23 -29.40 13.45
C TRP A 638 23.68 -29.30 14.92
N PRO A 639 22.99 -28.54 15.80
CA PRO A 639 21.67 -28.98 16.27
C PRO A 639 20.69 -27.85 16.65
N LEU A 640 19.48 -27.85 16.08
CA LEU A 640 18.38 -26.96 16.54
C LEU A 640 16.99 -27.63 16.47
N TRP A 641 16.74 -28.42 15.41
CA TRP A 641 15.46 -29.10 15.18
C TRP A 641 15.09 -30.17 16.24
N ALA A 642 16.06 -30.76 16.92
CA ALA A 642 15.83 -31.77 17.96
C ALA A 642 15.13 -31.22 19.23
N SER A 643 15.20 -29.90 19.47
CA SER A 643 14.60 -29.27 20.67
C SER A 643 13.08 -29.06 20.53
N ILE A 644 12.64 -28.67 19.32
CA ILE A 644 11.25 -28.26 19.07
C ILE A 644 10.30 -29.48 19.12
N GLY A 645 10.67 -30.59 18.47
CA GLY A 645 9.84 -31.80 18.45
C GLY A 645 9.62 -32.43 19.84
N LEU A 646 10.64 -32.39 20.70
CA LEU A 646 10.58 -33.00 22.03
C LEU A 646 9.65 -32.23 22.98
N ASN A 647 9.66 -30.90 22.91
CA ASN A 647 8.73 -30.05 23.66
C ASN A 647 7.27 -30.20 23.20
N ALA A 648 7.02 -30.37 21.89
CA ALA A 648 5.68 -30.59 21.36
C ALA A 648 5.05 -31.90 21.88
N ILE A 649 5.83 -32.99 21.93
CA ILE A 649 5.39 -34.30 22.43
C ILE A 649 5.09 -34.24 23.94
N LEU A 650 5.90 -33.54 24.73
CA LEU A 650 5.65 -33.33 26.16
C LEU A 650 4.37 -32.53 26.41
N LEU A 651 4.11 -31.47 25.63
CA LEU A 651 2.88 -30.68 25.76
C LEU A 651 1.64 -31.54 25.45
N PHE A 652 1.70 -32.36 24.40
CA PHE A 652 0.60 -33.23 23.99
C PHE A 652 0.27 -34.30 25.06
N MET A 653 1.30 -34.89 25.68
CA MET A 653 1.13 -35.84 26.79
C MET A 653 0.46 -35.20 28.03
N VAL A 654 0.83 -33.96 28.40
CA VAL A 654 0.23 -33.25 29.53
C VAL A 654 -1.25 -32.95 29.27
N VAL A 655 -1.62 -32.53 28.05
CA VAL A 655 -3.01 -32.30 27.67
C VAL A 655 -3.82 -33.61 27.70
N PHE A 656 -3.28 -34.70 27.20
CA PHE A 656 -3.98 -35.99 27.19
C PHE A 656 -4.21 -36.56 28.60
N LEU A 657 -3.24 -36.39 29.51
CA LEU A 657 -3.38 -36.79 30.91
C LEU A 657 -4.45 -35.96 31.65
N PHE A 658 -4.56 -34.65 31.38
CA PHE A 658 -5.60 -33.79 31.97
C PHE A 658 -7.01 -34.05 31.41
N LEU A 659 -7.14 -34.69 30.25
CA LEU A 659 -8.42 -35.11 29.67
C LEU A 659 -8.81 -36.56 30.03
N SER A 660 -8.02 -37.23 30.88
CA SER A 660 -8.16 -38.66 31.22
C SER A 660 -8.25 -38.92 32.73
N SER A 661 -8.80 -37.98 33.52
CA SER A 661 -9.04 -38.10 34.97
C SER A 661 -10.39 -37.50 35.37
#